data_AF-A0A5C4P5L4-F1
#
_entry.id   AF-A0A5C4P5L4-F1
#
_cell.length_a   1.000
_cell.length_b   1.000
_cell.length_c   1.000
_cell.angle_alpha   90.00
_cell.angle_beta   90.00
_cell.angle_gamma   90.00
#
_symmetry.space_group_name_H-M   'P 1'
#
loop_
_entity.id
_entity.type
_entity.pdbx_description
1 polymer ?
#
loop_
_entity_poly.entity_id
_entity_poly.type
_entity_poly.pdbx_seq_one_letter_code
_entity_poly.pdbx_strand_id
1 'polypeptide(L)'
;MFAPDRLLVLNNAIGSLVVAAMDPDQPDAAAVLADFRNCLNDYDSWAQSFWTGWALDIEQVFKVSNEVALAAPKNLDEPFIATMATCPASGPLTLVHMFQAARFVPIGNTPVMLEPVIDGAPGKETFGEPVHHTIGPSGILEIPKCWRGRRYRISFFPEVTADHVKALYASYQDVIGELEGWLKEEWETQFQPLWAEFSDAGFRERNNLLQQADWRGLENALQALWDDVKQVFELLADLQANSEKLLEYLTQAELEQLLKASSEAIAKGLMVLSDEPLLFVHMAAFASWLRMLPPQYLAEVVGQIRASVLINFLLIRLTGALGLGVRMSGKVLDQLQSGRAREWLRASSQRLGQFAPDRLNQHADVLKPMVVSAQGASLKPTPVRPLQITPEHGPSLSVSNPAAVAREKSQNATRLSKYEPHDDAPAQSKNPNGDSADSAALTRTDGCPVSMVTGEELLTLDDGTLDGRLPFVFTRLYRSSAADQDVGLGRGWSHALAHRLLLDGEQVIWIDQENRRTTFPLPNAQRPAIHNSLARAAIYLGTEPDELIVAQPGEQAPFLHFRDGYLTALSDRYDNRLTIQRNIHGDISRLDNGAGRALQLRYEQRHLIALDYQSFHPALTLDEAWRTEQTLATYRYDARSRLVEAT
;
A
#
# COMPACT_ATOMS: atom_id res chain seq x y z
N MET A 1 39.68 -12.64 2.35
CA MET A 1 38.77 -12.99 1.24
C MET A 1 37.38 -12.70 1.76
N PHE A 2 36.79 -11.58 1.34
CA PHE A 2 35.43 -11.22 1.73
C PHE A 2 34.48 -12.35 1.33
N ALA A 3 33.55 -12.73 2.21
CA ALA A 3 32.44 -13.60 1.84
C ALA A 3 31.35 -12.68 1.24
N PRO A 4 31.14 -12.67 -0.08
CA PRO A 4 30.14 -11.81 -0.72
C PRO A 4 28.74 -12.00 -0.13
N ASP A 5 28.46 -13.18 0.42
CA ASP A 5 27.19 -13.52 1.08
C ASP A 5 26.87 -12.65 2.29
N ARG A 6 27.86 -12.06 2.99
CA ARG A 6 27.59 -11.14 4.12
C ARG A 6 27.34 -9.70 3.68
N LEU A 7 27.77 -9.29 2.49
CA LEU A 7 27.42 -8.00 1.87
C LEU A 7 26.02 -8.05 1.24
N LEU A 8 25.60 -9.20 0.74
CA LEU A 8 24.21 -9.45 0.29
C LEU A 8 23.19 -9.40 1.45
N VAL A 9 23.60 -9.76 2.67
CA VAL A 9 22.78 -9.60 3.90
C VAL A 9 22.62 -8.13 4.33
N LEU A 10 23.38 -7.20 3.73
CA LEU A 10 23.31 -5.75 3.98
C LEU A 10 22.42 -5.01 2.95
N ASN A 11 21.76 -5.72 2.02
CA ASN A 11 20.75 -5.15 1.14
C ASN A 11 19.44 -4.96 1.90
N ASN A 12 19.16 -3.74 2.33
CA ASN A 12 17.85 -3.36 2.81
C ASN A 12 17.04 -2.82 1.63
N ALA A 13 16.03 -3.59 1.22
CA ALA A 13 15.09 -3.21 0.17
C ALA A 13 13.81 -2.68 0.80
N ILE A 14 13.43 -1.45 0.45
CA ILE A 14 12.15 -0.84 0.83
C ILE A 14 11.25 -0.88 -0.41
N GLY A 15 10.44 -1.94 -0.50
CA GLY A 15 9.91 -2.37 -1.80
C GLY A 15 11.07 -2.79 -2.72
N SER A 16 11.15 -2.26 -3.94
CA SER A 16 12.27 -2.48 -4.88
C SER A 16 13.46 -1.52 -4.70
N LEU A 17 13.36 -0.49 -3.86
CA LEU A 17 14.44 0.47 -3.62
C LEU A 17 15.52 -0.13 -2.73
N VAL A 18 16.68 -0.43 -3.31
CA VAL A 18 17.84 -0.97 -2.60
C VAL A 18 18.75 0.16 -2.11
N VAL A 19 18.76 0.40 -0.79
CA VAL A 19 19.77 1.25 -0.14
C VAL A 19 20.88 0.34 0.37
N ALA A 20 21.80 0.00 -0.53
CA ALA A 20 22.99 -0.79 -0.22
C ALA A 20 24.23 0.07 -0.34
N ALA A 21 25.20 -0.11 0.56
CA ALA A 21 26.51 0.49 0.38
C ALA A 21 27.20 -0.15 -0.85
N MET A 22 27.90 0.65 -1.66
CA MET A 22 28.75 0.10 -2.73
C MET A 22 29.86 -0.77 -2.17
N ASP A 23 30.39 -1.68 -2.99
CA ASP A 23 31.52 -2.53 -2.62
C ASP A 23 32.69 -1.65 -2.12
N PRO A 24 33.11 -1.83 -0.84
CA PRO A 24 34.21 -1.07 -0.24
C PRO A 24 35.54 -1.16 -1.00
N ASP A 25 35.78 -2.25 -1.72
CA ASP A 25 37.04 -2.49 -2.43
C ASP A 25 37.00 -1.98 -3.88
N GLN A 26 35.82 -1.88 -4.50
CA GLN A 26 35.61 -1.39 -5.86
C GLN A 26 34.25 -0.66 -5.97
N PRO A 27 34.18 0.64 -5.63
CA PRO A 27 32.93 1.37 -5.73
C PRO A 27 32.50 1.53 -7.19
N ASP A 28 31.37 0.91 -7.57
CA ASP A 28 30.81 0.95 -8.92
C ASP A 28 29.65 1.94 -9.02
N ALA A 29 29.97 3.23 -9.16
CA ALA A 29 28.97 4.28 -9.38
C ALA A 29 28.23 4.12 -10.72
N ALA A 30 28.83 3.45 -11.71
CA ALA A 30 28.18 3.22 -12.99
C ALA A 30 27.02 2.22 -12.85
N ALA A 31 27.17 1.20 -12.01
CA ALA A 31 26.08 0.31 -11.63
C ALA A 31 24.94 1.06 -10.92
N VAL A 32 25.25 1.95 -9.96
CA VAL A 32 24.22 2.77 -9.28
C VAL A 32 23.44 3.64 -10.28
N LEU A 33 24.14 4.28 -11.21
CA LEU A 33 23.51 5.10 -12.25
C LEU A 33 22.69 4.26 -13.23
N ALA A 34 23.12 3.04 -13.55
CA ALA A 34 22.38 2.11 -14.40
C ALA A 34 21.11 1.60 -13.71
N ASP A 35 21.18 1.28 -12.41
CA ASP A 35 20.03 0.92 -11.58
C ASP A 35 19.03 2.08 -11.55
N PHE A 36 19.50 3.31 -11.30
CA PHE A 36 18.66 4.50 -11.27
C PHE A 36 17.96 4.76 -12.62
N ARG A 37 18.66 4.61 -13.75
CA ARG A 37 18.08 4.79 -15.08
C ARG A 37 16.90 3.85 -15.34
N ASN A 38 16.94 2.66 -14.76
CA ASN A 38 15.93 1.63 -14.90
C ASN A 38 14.92 1.60 -13.73
N CYS A 39 14.92 2.62 -12.85
CA CYS A 39 14.10 2.60 -11.62
C CYS A 39 12.60 2.35 -11.88
N LEU A 40 12.06 2.84 -13.00
CA LEU A 40 10.64 2.65 -13.35
C LEU A 40 10.30 1.22 -13.79
N ASN A 41 11.26 0.37 -14.15
CA ASN A 41 10.97 -1.04 -14.48
C ASN A 41 10.49 -1.82 -13.26
N ASP A 42 10.90 -1.40 -12.07
CA ASP A 42 10.50 -2.02 -10.81
C ASP A 42 9.26 -1.33 -10.20
N TYR A 43 8.74 -0.28 -10.84
CA TYR A 43 7.60 0.49 -10.35
C TYR A 43 6.34 -0.36 -10.18
N ASP A 44 6.01 -1.26 -11.11
CA ASP A 44 4.79 -2.08 -11.02
C ASP A 44 4.81 -3.02 -9.81
N SER A 45 5.97 -3.59 -9.50
CA SER A 45 6.17 -4.43 -8.31
C SER A 45 6.07 -3.61 -7.01
N TRP A 46 6.55 -2.37 -7.05
CA TRP A 46 6.49 -1.41 -5.96
C TRP A 46 5.05 -0.89 -5.74
N ALA A 47 4.33 -0.58 -6.82
CA ALA A 47 2.94 -0.14 -6.84
C ALA A 47 2.00 -1.22 -6.27
N GLN A 48 2.16 -2.47 -6.69
CA GLN A 48 1.32 -3.58 -6.21
C GLN A 48 1.53 -3.92 -4.73
N SER A 49 2.75 -3.79 -4.22
CA SER A 49 3.09 -4.12 -2.83
C SER A 49 2.74 -3.00 -1.84
N PHE A 50 2.59 -1.77 -2.32
CA PHE A 50 2.59 -0.58 -1.48
C PHE A 50 1.44 0.41 -1.74
N TRP A 51 0.72 0.32 -2.87
CA TRP A 51 -0.18 1.39 -3.33
C TRP A 51 -1.64 1.00 -3.58
N THR A 52 -2.12 -0.16 -3.12
CA THR A 52 -3.54 -0.54 -3.35
C THR A 52 -4.58 0.28 -2.55
N GLY A 53 -4.21 1.42 -1.96
CA GLY A 53 -5.13 2.26 -1.20
C GLY A 53 -4.77 3.74 -1.11
N TRP A 54 -3.81 4.21 -1.90
CA TRP A 54 -3.33 5.60 -1.84
C TRP A 54 -3.21 6.20 -3.23
N ALA A 55 -4.26 6.09 -4.06
CA ALA A 55 -4.43 7.09 -5.11
C ALA A 55 -4.35 8.46 -4.43
N LEU A 56 -3.32 9.24 -4.74
CA LEU A 56 -3.28 10.66 -4.42
C LEU A 56 -4.37 11.34 -5.26
N ASP A 57 -5.62 11.13 -4.85
CA ASP A 57 -6.82 11.82 -5.34
C ASP A 57 -6.70 13.29 -4.96
N ILE A 58 -5.86 14.04 -5.68
CA ILE A 58 -6.07 15.48 -5.80
C ILE A 58 -7.38 15.60 -6.58
N GLU A 59 -8.49 15.74 -5.86
CA GLU A 59 -9.81 15.86 -6.48
C GLU A 59 -9.83 17.12 -7.36
N GLN A 60 -9.80 16.91 -8.67
CA GLN A 60 -10.12 17.95 -9.63
C GLN A 60 -11.61 18.22 -9.56
N VAL A 61 -11.98 19.48 -9.43
CA VAL A 61 -13.37 19.88 -9.34
C VAL A 61 -13.76 20.53 -10.65
N PHE A 62 -14.65 19.86 -11.39
CA PHE A 62 -15.37 20.44 -12.52
C PHE A 62 -16.70 21.00 -12.01
N LYS A 63 -16.93 22.31 -12.15
CA LYS A 63 -18.21 22.93 -11.84
C LYS A 63 -18.92 23.39 -13.09
N VAL A 64 -20.22 23.15 -13.14
CA VAL A 64 -21.11 23.63 -14.21
C VAL A 64 -22.22 24.48 -13.59
N SER A 65 -22.09 25.80 -13.71
CA SER A 65 -22.98 26.78 -13.07
C SER A 65 -23.19 26.49 -11.56
N ASN A 66 -24.44 26.42 -11.07
CA ASN A 66 -24.75 26.21 -9.65
C ASN A 66 -25.00 24.73 -9.29
N GLU A 67 -24.87 23.81 -10.24
CA GLU A 67 -25.07 22.38 -10.01
C GLU A 67 -23.71 21.68 -9.87
N VAL A 68 -23.50 21.04 -8.72
CA VAL A 68 -22.39 20.10 -8.52
C VAL A 68 -22.95 18.71 -8.78
N ALA A 69 -22.93 18.28 -10.04
CA ALA A 69 -23.34 16.92 -10.41
C ALA A 69 -22.12 16.17 -10.93
N LEU A 70 -21.50 15.39 -10.04
CA LEU A 70 -20.44 14.45 -10.36
C LEU A 70 -21.10 13.12 -10.75
N ALA A 71 -21.05 12.74 -12.03
CA ALA A 71 -21.44 11.40 -12.47
C ALA A 71 -20.15 10.59 -12.70
N ALA A 72 -19.89 9.61 -11.82
CA ALA A 72 -18.87 8.61 -12.09
C ALA A 72 -19.30 7.76 -13.30
N PRO A 73 -18.36 7.35 -14.18
CA PRO A 73 -18.68 6.45 -15.28
C PRO A 73 -19.28 5.15 -14.72
N LYS A 74 -20.39 4.68 -15.31
CA LYS A 74 -21.06 3.45 -14.88
C LYS A 74 -20.32 2.19 -15.32
N ASN A 75 -19.40 2.30 -16.29
CA ASN A 75 -18.63 1.20 -16.87
C ASN A 75 -17.15 1.61 -17.03
N LEU A 76 -16.24 0.66 -16.83
CA LEU A 76 -14.80 0.80 -17.06
C LEU A 76 -14.45 1.04 -18.56
N ASP A 77 -15.40 0.78 -19.47
CA ASP A 77 -15.23 0.92 -20.91
C ASP A 77 -15.63 2.30 -21.47
N GLU A 78 -16.08 3.24 -20.64
CA GLU A 78 -16.37 4.63 -21.06
C GLU A 78 -15.12 5.50 -20.82
N PRO A 79 -14.48 6.03 -21.89
CA PRO A 79 -13.11 6.56 -21.80
C PRO A 79 -13.01 8.01 -21.28
N PHE A 80 -14.06 8.60 -20.69
CA PHE A 80 -14.03 9.99 -20.21
C PHE A 80 -15.00 10.27 -19.06
N ILE A 81 -14.63 11.23 -18.20
CA ILE A 81 -15.54 11.81 -17.22
C ILE A 81 -16.58 12.66 -17.97
N ALA A 82 -17.79 12.13 -18.09
CA ALA A 82 -18.91 12.78 -18.78
C ALA A 82 -19.88 13.37 -17.75
N THR A 83 -19.90 14.69 -17.61
CA THR A 83 -20.85 15.36 -16.71
C THR A 83 -22.08 15.79 -17.48
N MET A 84 -23.27 15.45 -16.96
CA MET A 84 -24.54 15.96 -17.48
C MET A 84 -24.86 17.28 -16.79
N ALA A 85 -25.11 18.33 -17.57
CA ALA A 85 -25.52 19.62 -17.03
C ALA A 85 -26.65 20.25 -17.83
N THR A 86 -27.49 21.02 -17.15
CA THR A 86 -28.60 21.74 -17.77
C THR A 86 -28.24 23.20 -17.95
N CYS A 87 -28.44 23.74 -19.16
CA CYS A 87 -28.23 25.16 -19.41
C CYS A 87 -29.26 25.99 -18.60
N PRO A 88 -28.81 26.98 -17.79
CA PRO A 88 -29.69 27.75 -16.91
C PRO A 88 -30.74 28.55 -17.68
N ALA A 89 -31.87 28.83 -17.02
CA ALA A 89 -32.99 29.57 -17.62
C ALA A 89 -32.64 31.05 -17.93
N SER A 90 -31.67 31.62 -17.20
CA SER A 90 -31.08 32.94 -17.42
C SER A 90 -29.58 32.93 -17.11
N GLY A 91 -28.77 33.63 -17.92
CA GLY A 91 -27.31 33.72 -17.77
C GLY A 91 -26.53 32.73 -18.66
N PRO A 92 -25.20 32.90 -18.77
CA PRO A 92 -24.32 31.97 -19.48
C PRO A 92 -24.16 30.66 -18.71
N LEU A 93 -23.80 29.57 -19.42
CA LEU A 93 -23.34 28.34 -18.80
C LEU A 93 -21.86 28.51 -18.41
N THR A 94 -21.55 28.44 -17.11
CA THR A 94 -20.18 28.67 -16.62
C THR A 94 -19.53 27.34 -16.30
N LEU A 95 -18.40 27.04 -16.95
CA LEU A 95 -17.55 25.90 -16.66
C LEU A 95 -16.34 26.36 -15.86
N VAL A 96 -16.07 25.70 -14.74
CA VAL A 96 -14.89 25.98 -13.91
C VAL A 96 -14.10 24.70 -13.72
N HIS A 97 -12.79 24.79 -13.98
CA HIS A 97 -11.83 23.71 -13.80
C HIS A 97 -10.72 24.16 -12.85
N MET A 98 -10.62 23.49 -11.69
CA MET A 98 -9.72 23.87 -10.60
C MET A 98 -9.32 22.66 -9.75
N PHE A 99 -8.19 22.78 -9.04
CA PHE A 99 -7.85 21.85 -7.96
C PHE A 99 -8.67 22.13 -6.70
N GLN A 100 -8.98 21.08 -5.93
CA GLN A 100 -9.46 21.24 -4.57
C GLN A 100 -8.32 21.74 -3.66
N ALA A 101 -8.23 23.05 -3.48
CA ALA A 101 -7.28 23.71 -2.59
C ALA A 101 -7.98 24.82 -1.78
N ALA A 102 -7.34 25.29 -0.70
CA ALA A 102 -7.88 26.37 0.13
C ALA A 102 -8.03 27.71 -0.63
N ARG A 103 -7.21 27.91 -1.67
CA ARG A 103 -7.28 29.03 -2.62
C ARG A 103 -7.77 28.55 -3.98
N PHE A 104 -8.34 29.44 -4.78
CA PHE A 104 -8.69 29.12 -6.17
C PHE A 104 -7.40 28.90 -6.99
N VAL A 105 -7.14 27.65 -7.39
CA VAL A 105 -6.03 27.26 -8.27
C VAL A 105 -6.62 26.75 -9.58
N PRO A 106 -6.70 27.60 -10.63
CA PRO A 106 -7.32 27.23 -11.89
C PRO A 106 -6.46 26.25 -12.69
N ILE A 107 -7.13 25.34 -13.38
CA ILE A 107 -6.51 24.49 -14.41
C ILE A 107 -6.98 25.01 -15.78
N GLY A 108 -6.16 25.88 -16.38
CA GLY A 108 -6.50 26.52 -17.65
C GLY A 108 -6.27 25.64 -18.88
N ASN A 109 -6.46 26.19 -20.09
CA ASN A 109 -6.22 25.55 -21.40
C ASN A 109 -6.79 24.13 -21.53
N THR A 110 -8.01 23.93 -21.03
CA THR A 110 -8.67 22.62 -21.02
C THR A 110 -9.66 22.54 -22.17
N PRO A 111 -9.44 21.65 -23.17
CA PRO A 111 -10.42 21.37 -24.21
C PRO A 111 -11.67 20.75 -23.59
N VAL A 112 -12.84 21.22 -24.02
CA VAL A 112 -14.14 20.76 -23.57
C VAL A 112 -15.03 20.51 -24.77
N MET A 113 -15.73 19.38 -24.76
CA MET A 113 -16.72 19.02 -25.75
C MET A 113 -18.12 19.05 -25.10
N LEU A 114 -19.05 19.76 -25.73
CA LEU A 114 -20.45 19.84 -25.33
C LEU A 114 -21.32 19.16 -26.36
N GLU A 115 -22.04 18.13 -25.95
CA GLU A 115 -22.97 17.40 -26.79
C GLU A 115 -24.41 17.59 -26.30
N PRO A 116 -25.29 18.20 -27.11
CA PRO A 116 -26.67 18.40 -26.70
C PRO A 116 -27.41 17.06 -26.67
N VAL A 117 -28.16 16.80 -25.61
CA VAL A 117 -29.06 15.64 -25.57
C VAL A 117 -30.23 15.91 -26.54
N ILE A 118 -30.49 14.97 -27.44
CA ILE A 118 -31.58 15.03 -28.43
C ILE A 118 -32.81 14.26 -27.95
N ASP A 119 -32.64 13.01 -27.53
CA ASP A 119 -33.74 12.12 -27.11
C ASP A 119 -33.21 10.98 -26.21
N GLY A 120 -34.09 10.25 -25.52
CA GLY A 120 -33.75 9.04 -24.76
C GLY A 120 -34.02 9.10 -23.26
N ALA A 121 -34.23 7.92 -22.66
CA ALA A 121 -34.45 7.77 -21.22
C ALA A 121 -33.14 8.04 -20.43
N PRO A 122 -33.23 8.44 -19.15
CA PRO A 122 -32.05 8.64 -18.30
C PRO A 122 -31.12 7.41 -18.31
N GLY A 123 -29.90 7.56 -18.83
CA GLY A 123 -28.92 6.49 -18.99
C GLY A 123 -28.91 5.78 -20.36
N LYS A 124 -29.73 6.22 -21.31
CA LYS A 124 -29.76 5.80 -22.73
C LYS A 124 -30.04 7.00 -23.65
N GLU A 125 -29.41 8.14 -23.37
CA GLU A 125 -29.52 9.35 -24.17
C GLU A 125 -28.85 9.23 -25.55
N THR A 126 -29.45 9.86 -26.56
CA THR A 126 -28.85 10.12 -27.87
C THR A 126 -28.33 11.56 -27.93
N PHE A 127 -27.12 11.73 -28.47
CA PHE A 127 -26.37 12.98 -28.46
C PHE A 127 -26.34 13.60 -29.86
N GLY A 128 -26.41 14.93 -29.92
CA GLY A 128 -26.29 15.71 -31.16
C GLY A 128 -24.86 16.08 -31.51
N GLU A 129 -24.70 16.94 -32.53
CA GLU A 129 -23.37 17.36 -33.00
C GLU A 129 -22.53 18.00 -31.87
N PRO A 130 -21.26 17.57 -31.69
CA PRO A 130 -20.39 18.04 -30.63
C PRO A 130 -19.90 19.46 -30.89
N VAL A 131 -20.04 20.34 -29.90
CA VAL A 131 -19.52 21.71 -29.91
C VAL A 131 -18.26 21.77 -29.06
N HIS A 132 -17.15 22.18 -29.65
CA HIS A 132 -15.86 22.25 -28.99
C HIS A 132 -15.57 23.65 -28.46
N HIS A 133 -15.12 23.72 -27.21
CA HIS A 133 -14.68 24.94 -26.54
C HIS A 133 -13.37 24.69 -25.79
N THR A 134 -12.68 25.75 -25.39
CA THR A 134 -11.46 25.65 -24.57
C THR A 134 -11.59 26.57 -23.37
N ILE A 135 -11.39 26.03 -22.17
CA ILE A 135 -11.29 26.82 -20.94
C ILE A 135 -9.97 27.59 -20.97
N GLY A 136 -10.02 28.91 -20.83
CA GLY A 136 -8.83 29.77 -20.87
C GLY A 136 -7.93 29.62 -19.62
N PRO A 137 -6.83 30.39 -19.54
CA PRO A 137 -5.86 30.33 -18.44
C PRO A 137 -6.46 30.59 -17.04
N SER A 138 -7.59 31.30 -16.98
CA SER A 138 -8.33 31.58 -15.75
C SER A 138 -9.01 30.35 -15.13
N GLY A 139 -9.05 29.20 -15.82
CA GLY A 139 -9.79 28.02 -15.41
C GLY A 139 -11.31 28.20 -15.45
N ILE A 140 -11.80 29.30 -16.05
CA ILE A 140 -13.22 29.64 -16.15
C ILE A 140 -13.58 29.88 -17.61
N LEU A 141 -14.68 29.29 -18.07
CA LEU A 141 -15.28 29.50 -19.38
C LEU A 141 -16.75 29.83 -19.24
N GLU A 142 -17.17 30.97 -19.80
CA GLU A 142 -18.59 31.33 -19.91
C GLU A 142 -19.08 31.08 -21.34
N ILE A 143 -20.09 30.23 -21.49
CA ILE A 143 -20.71 29.92 -22.78
C ILE A 143 -21.99 30.76 -22.90
N PRO A 144 -22.00 31.84 -23.71
CA PRO A 144 -23.11 32.78 -23.77
C PRO A 144 -24.31 32.28 -24.60
N LYS A 145 -24.13 31.25 -25.43
CA LYS A 145 -25.14 30.72 -26.35
C LYS A 145 -25.43 29.23 -26.10
N CYS A 146 -25.96 28.89 -24.92
CA CYS A 146 -26.58 27.58 -24.70
C CYS A 146 -28.11 27.68 -24.84
N TRP A 147 -28.76 26.62 -25.32
CA TRP A 147 -30.22 26.60 -25.42
C TRP A 147 -30.83 26.37 -24.04
N ARG A 148 -31.59 27.36 -23.57
CA ARG A 148 -32.17 27.41 -22.21
C ARG A 148 -32.96 26.13 -21.91
N GLY A 149 -32.66 25.50 -20.77
CA GLY A 149 -33.34 24.28 -20.31
C GLY A 149 -32.94 22.99 -21.04
N ARG A 150 -32.00 23.04 -22.00
CA ARG A 150 -31.49 21.85 -22.67
C ARG A 150 -30.36 21.21 -21.85
N ARG A 151 -30.35 19.88 -21.81
CA ARG A 151 -29.27 19.08 -21.20
C ARG A 151 -28.10 18.91 -22.18
N TYR A 152 -26.89 19.03 -21.67
CA TYR A 152 -25.65 18.79 -22.40
C TYR A 152 -24.82 17.74 -21.67
N ARG A 153 -24.21 16.81 -22.43
CA ARG A 153 -23.09 16.00 -21.97
C ARG A 153 -21.81 16.81 -22.17
N ILE A 154 -21.06 17.01 -21.10
CA ILE A 154 -19.84 17.80 -21.09
C ILE A 154 -18.68 16.86 -20.81
N SER A 155 -17.73 16.81 -21.74
CA SER A 155 -16.53 15.98 -21.64
C SER A 155 -15.29 16.88 -21.64
N PHE A 156 -14.39 16.67 -20.70
CA PHE A 156 -13.13 17.40 -20.60
C PHE A 156 -12.01 16.54 -21.22
N PHE A 157 -11.14 17.13 -22.06
CA PHE A 157 -10.12 16.43 -22.85
C PHE A 157 -10.64 15.17 -23.58
N PRO A 158 -11.52 15.33 -24.60
CA PRO A 158 -12.21 14.21 -25.25
C PRO A 158 -11.28 13.27 -26.07
N GLU A 159 -10.04 13.69 -26.37
CA GLU A 159 -9.08 12.92 -27.18
C GLU A 159 -7.75 12.73 -26.44
N VAL A 160 -7.62 11.64 -25.68
CA VAL A 160 -6.32 11.15 -25.22
C VAL A 160 -5.79 10.17 -26.27
N THR A 161 -4.70 10.53 -26.94
CA THR A 161 -4.07 9.68 -27.95
C THR A 161 -2.92 8.88 -27.35
N ALA A 162 -2.51 7.81 -28.04
CA ALA A 162 -1.29 7.07 -27.69
C ALA A 162 -0.04 7.97 -27.70
N ASP A 163 -0.05 9.07 -28.47
CA ASP A 163 1.02 10.06 -28.49
C ASP A 163 1.12 10.84 -27.18
N HIS A 164 -0.01 11.13 -26.50
CA HIS A 164 0.01 11.75 -25.17
C HIS A 164 0.63 10.82 -24.11
N VAL A 165 0.28 9.53 -24.15
CA VAL A 165 0.87 8.52 -23.26
C VAL A 165 2.37 8.40 -23.51
N LYS A 166 2.78 8.33 -24.79
CA LYS A 166 4.19 8.27 -25.18
C LYS A 166 4.96 9.52 -24.74
N ALA A 167 4.36 10.70 -24.87
CA ALA A 167 4.94 11.95 -24.41
C ALA A 167 5.14 11.96 -22.89
N LEU A 168 4.18 11.43 -22.11
CA LEU A 168 4.29 11.29 -20.66
C LEU A 168 5.45 10.35 -20.26
N TYR A 169 5.57 9.19 -20.91
CA TYR A 169 6.71 8.30 -20.64
C TYR A 169 8.06 8.95 -21.02
N ALA A 170 8.09 9.72 -22.10
CA ALA A 170 9.28 10.47 -22.50
C ALA A 170 9.63 11.57 -21.48
N SER A 171 8.65 12.24 -20.88
CA SER A 171 8.90 13.27 -19.86
C SER A 171 9.47 12.68 -18.57
N TYR A 172 9.07 11.46 -18.18
CA TYR A 172 9.74 10.74 -17.09
C TYR A 172 11.21 10.46 -17.40
N GLN A 173 11.52 10.00 -18.62
CA GLN A 173 12.90 9.71 -19.03
C GLN A 173 13.76 10.98 -19.06
N ASP A 174 13.20 12.12 -19.45
CA ASP A 174 13.88 13.42 -19.39
C ASP A 174 14.23 13.82 -17.95
N VAL A 175 13.31 13.64 -16.99
CA VAL A 175 13.55 13.90 -15.56
C VAL A 175 14.56 12.91 -14.96
N ILE A 176 14.51 11.63 -15.35
CA ILE A 176 15.51 10.62 -14.96
C ILE A 176 16.88 11.03 -15.49
N GLY A 177 17.00 11.41 -16.76
CA GLY A 177 18.26 11.85 -17.35
C GLY A 177 18.83 13.09 -16.66
N GLU A 178 17.97 14.02 -16.24
CA GLU A 178 18.35 15.19 -15.46
C GLU A 178 18.94 14.79 -14.10
N LEU A 179 18.22 13.97 -13.32
CA LEU A 179 18.67 13.51 -12.01
C LEU A 179 19.91 12.61 -12.11
N GLU A 180 20.06 11.83 -13.19
CA GLU A 180 21.26 11.05 -13.49
C GLU A 180 22.46 11.98 -13.71
N GLY A 181 22.26 13.11 -14.40
CA GLY A 181 23.27 14.15 -14.59
C GLY A 181 23.72 14.78 -13.27
N TRP A 182 22.77 15.11 -12.39
CA TRP A 182 23.08 15.58 -11.03
C TRP A 182 23.86 14.54 -10.22
N LEU A 183 23.44 13.27 -10.23
CA LEU A 183 24.14 12.19 -9.52
C LEU A 183 25.57 11.98 -10.04
N LYS A 184 25.79 12.10 -11.35
CA LYS A 184 27.14 12.05 -11.94
C LYS A 184 28.03 13.18 -11.45
N GLU A 185 27.50 14.40 -11.41
CA GLU A 185 28.24 15.56 -10.91
C GLU A 185 28.58 15.41 -9.42
N GLU A 186 27.65 14.92 -8.60
CA GLU A 186 27.90 14.61 -7.18
C GLU A 186 29.02 13.57 -7.02
N TRP A 187 29.01 12.52 -7.85
CA TRP A 187 30.04 11.49 -7.85
C TRP A 187 31.41 12.05 -8.19
N GLU A 188 31.55 12.73 -9.33
CA GLU A 188 32.83 13.23 -9.84
C GLU A 188 33.42 14.33 -8.95
N THR A 189 32.57 15.20 -8.39
CA THR A 189 33.04 16.39 -7.66
C THR A 189 33.24 16.17 -6.16
N GLN A 190 32.44 15.30 -5.52
CA GLN A 190 32.45 15.14 -4.07
C GLN A 190 32.78 13.71 -3.63
N PHE A 191 32.17 12.69 -4.23
CA PHE A 191 32.24 11.34 -3.66
C PHE A 191 33.48 10.55 -4.09
N GLN A 192 33.89 10.66 -5.35
CA GLN A 192 35.09 9.99 -5.87
C GLN A 192 36.35 10.28 -5.03
N PRO A 193 36.68 11.53 -4.64
CA PRO A 193 37.85 11.78 -3.78
C PRO A 193 37.69 11.22 -2.36
N LEU A 194 36.48 11.21 -1.81
CA LEU A 194 36.19 10.64 -0.48
C LEU A 194 36.34 9.11 -0.47
N TRP A 195 35.98 8.46 -1.57
CA TRP A 195 36.18 7.03 -1.77
C TRP A 195 37.66 6.67 -1.92
N ALA A 196 38.46 7.52 -2.57
CA ALA A 196 39.91 7.35 -2.64
C ALA A 196 40.55 7.43 -1.23
N GLU A 197 40.17 8.43 -0.43
CA GLU A 197 40.63 8.57 0.96
C GLU A 197 40.22 7.36 1.84
N PHE A 198 38.98 6.88 1.68
CA PHE A 198 38.49 5.69 2.38
C PHE A 198 39.26 4.41 1.99
N SER A 199 39.57 4.27 0.69
CA SER A 199 40.31 3.12 0.14
C SER A 199 41.77 3.07 0.58
N ASP A 200 42.34 4.18 1.07
CA ASP A 200 43.70 4.26 1.61
C ASP A 200 43.77 3.96 3.13
N ALA A 201 42.66 4.02 3.88
CA ALA A 201 42.62 3.78 5.33
C ALA A 201 42.76 2.29 5.71
N GLY A 202 43.45 1.92 6.80
CA GLY A 202 43.78 0.52 7.11
C GLY A 202 42.59 -0.43 7.38
N PHE A 203 42.72 -1.71 6.97
CA PHE A 203 41.71 -2.79 7.06
C PHE A 203 40.97 -2.93 8.41
N ARG A 204 41.65 -2.72 9.55
CA ARG A 204 41.04 -2.86 10.89
C ARG A 204 40.09 -1.71 11.26
N GLU A 205 40.33 -0.52 10.72
CA GLU A 205 39.52 0.67 10.99
C GLU A 205 38.20 0.61 10.21
N ARG A 206 38.23 0.11 8.97
CA ARG A 206 37.04 -0.11 8.12
C ARG A 206 36.04 -1.09 8.74
N ASN A 207 36.51 -2.20 9.32
CA ASN A 207 35.65 -3.26 9.88
C ASN A 207 34.92 -2.85 11.16
N ASN A 208 35.53 -1.99 11.99
CA ASN A 208 34.88 -1.49 13.21
C ASN A 208 33.79 -0.45 12.91
N LEU A 209 33.99 0.40 11.89
CA LEU A 209 33.01 1.41 11.47
C LEU A 209 31.77 0.77 10.83
N LEU A 210 31.95 -0.30 10.06
CA LEU A 210 30.84 -1.04 9.43
C LEU A 210 29.96 -1.82 10.43
N GLN A 211 30.51 -2.26 11.56
CA GLN A 211 29.74 -2.96 12.61
C GLN A 211 28.97 -2.04 13.56
N GLN A 212 29.36 -0.76 13.68
CA GLN A 212 28.68 0.20 14.56
C GLN A 212 27.55 0.97 13.88
N ALA A 213 27.46 0.92 12.55
CA ALA A 213 26.38 1.54 11.80
C ALA A 213 25.06 0.79 12.08
N ASP A 214 24.14 1.45 12.79
CA ASP A 214 22.80 0.92 13.07
C ASP A 214 21.92 0.96 11.81
N TRP A 215 22.04 -0.08 10.97
CA TRP A 215 21.30 -0.22 9.72
C TRP A 215 19.79 -0.41 9.91
N ARG A 216 19.32 -0.76 11.11
CA ARG A 216 17.87 -0.78 11.43
C ARG A 216 17.32 0.63 11.62
N GLY A 217 18.13 1.55 12.14
CA GLY A 217 17.79 2.98 12.21
C GLY A 217 17.59 3.60 10.83
N LEU A 218 18.39 3.18 9.85
CA LEU A 218 18.28 3.60 8.44
C LEU A 218 16.95 3.16 7.80
N GLU A 219 16.54 1.92 8.03
CA GLU A 219 15.29 1.36 7.49
C GLU A 219 14.06 2.08 8.06
N ASN A 220 14.01 2.26 9.39
CA ASN A 220 12.91 2.99 10.05
C ASN A 220 12.87 4.46 9.62
N ALA A 221 14.03 5.09 9.43
CA ALA A 221 14.11 6.47 8.95
C ALA A 221 13.51 6.59 7.54
N LEU A 222 13.86 5.70 6.62
CA LEU A 222 13.32 5.70 5.25
C LEU A 222 11.81 5.39 5.19
N GLN A 223 11.32 4.56 6.11
CA GLN A 223 9.87 4.33 6.24
C GLN A 223 9.13 5.56 6.75
N ALA A 224 9.63 6.19 7.82
CA ALA A 224 9.09 7.45 8.34
C ALA A 224 9.21 8.60 7.34
N LEU A 225 10.30 8.66 6.58
CA LEU A 225 10.55 9.60 5.49
C LEU A 225 9.42 9.57 4.45
N TRP A 226 8.89 8.38 4.13
CA TRP A 226 7.80 8.23 3.17
C TRP A 226 6.43 8.67 3.73
N ASP A 227 6.11 8.29 4.96
CA ASP A 227 4.89 8.78 5.63
C ASP A 227 4.86 10.32 5.68
N ASP A 228 6.02 10.95 5.66
CA ASP A 228 6.19 12.39 5.71
C ASP A 228 6.17 13.08 4.33
N VAL A 229 6.29 12.36 3.20
CA VAL A 229 6.00 12.90 1.85
C VAL A 229 4.54 13.37 1.77
N LYS A 230 3.64 12.69 2.48
CA LYS A 230 2.23 13.09 2.65
C LYS A 230 2.11 14.50 3.24
N GLN A 231 3.01 14.84 4.16
CA GLN A 231 3.06 16.18 4.76
C GLN A 231 3.42 17.25 3.73
N VAL A 232 4.29 16.96 2.75
CA VAL A 232 4.63 17.93 1.68
C VAL A 232 3.38 18.39 0.94
N PHE A 233 2.48 17.45 0.61
CA PHE A 233 1.22 17.76 -0.03
C PHE A 233 0.32 18.62 0.88
N GLU A 234 0.12 18.22 2.13
CA GLU A 234 -0.70 18.98 3.10
C GLU A 234 -0.18 20.41 3.29
N LEU A 235 1.15 20.58 3.37
CA LEU A 235 1.81 21.88 3.50
C LEU A 235 1.57 22.76 2.27
N LEU A 236 1.64 22.21 1.06
CA LEU A 236 1.51 22.96 -0.19
C LEU A 236 0.06 23.21 -0.61
N ALA A 237 -0.88 22.33 -0.22
CA ALA A 237 -2.31 22.48 -0.48
C ALA A 237 -2.92 23.73 0.19
N ASP A 238 -2.39 24.11 1.36
CA ASP A 238 -2.73 25.37 2.04
C ASP A 238 -1.49 26.08 2.59
N LEU A 239 -0.80 26.81 1.71
CA LEU A 239 0.42 27.56 2.10
C LEU A 239 0.17 28.63 3.18
N GLN A 240 -1.07 29.14 3.31
CA GLN A 240 -1.35 30.23 4.25
C GLN A 240 -1.65 29.68 5.64
N ALA A 241 -2.44 28.61 5.76
CA ALA A 241 -2.65 27.94 7.04
C ALA A 241 -1.38 27.24 7.54
N ASN A 242 -0.53 26.75 6.62
CA ASN A 242 0.70 26.04 6.96
C ASN A 242 1.95 26.92 6.94
N SER A 243 1.82 28.25 6.91
CA SER A 243 2.98 29.15 6.82
C SER A 243 3.97 28.96 7.97
N GLU A 244 3.49 28.71 9.20
CA GLU A 244 4.34 28.46 10.36
C GLU A 244 5.14 27.16 10.23
N LYS A 245 4.49 26.08 9.74
CA LYS A 245 5.14 24.80 9.48
C LYS A 245 6.11 24.90 8.29
N LEU A 246 5.75 25.61 7.22
CA LEU A 246 6.63 25.83 6.08
C LEU A 246 7.89 26.61 6.47
N LEU A 247 7.83 27.51 7.46
CA LEU A 247 9.00 28.19 8.02
C LEU A 247 9.95 27.28 8.81
N GLU A 248 9.58 26.02 9.08
CA GLU A 248 10.50 24.99 9.57
C GLU A 248 11.43 24.48 8.45
N TYR A 249 10.95 24.52 7.20
CA TYR A 249 11.65 23.99 6.03
C TYR A 249 12.24 25.08 5.13
N LEU A 250 11.59 26.24 5.04
CA LEU A 250 11.93 27.38 4.18
C LEU A 250 12.33 28.61 5.01
N THR A 251 13.13 29.50 4.42
CA THR A 251 13.36 30.83 4.98
C THR A 251 12.15 31.73 4.77
N GLN A 252 12.06 32.82 5.56
CA GLN A 252 10.98 33.79 5.41
C GLN A 252 10.94 34.43 4.00
N ALA A 253 12.10 34.68 3.40
CA ALA A 253 12.19 35.20 2.04
C ALA A 253 11.68 34.19 0.99
N GLU A 254 12.04 32.91 1.13
CA GLU A 254 11.60 31.84 0.23
C GLU A 254 10.09 31.58 0.38
N LEU A 255 9.55 31.61 1.60
CA LEU A 255 8.11 31.48 1.82
C LEU A 255 7.34 32.68 1.25
N GLU A 256 7.84 33.92 1.39
CA GLU A 256 7.22 35.08 0.78
C GLU A 256 7.22 35.01 -0.75
N GLN A 257 8.29 34.48 -1.35
CA GLN A 257 8.34 34.23 -2.79
C GLN A 257 7.36 33.13 -3.21
N LEU A 258 7.23 32.06 -2.43
CA LEU A 258 6.26 30.99 -2.66
C LEU A 258 4.81 31.49 -2.55
N LEU A 259 4.51 32.35 -1.58
CA LEU A 259 3.19 32.97 -1.41
C LEU A 259 2.85 33.93 -2.55
N LYS A 260 3.86 34.58 -3.16
CA LYS A 260 3.73 35.46 -4.33
C LYS A 260 3.78 34.72 -5.67
N ALA A 261 4.00 33.39 -5.66
CA ALA A 261 4.02 32.59 -6.87
C ALA A 261 2.66 32.67 -7.59
N SER A 262 2.68 32.62 -8.92
CA SER A 262 1.44 32.66 -9.71
C SER A 262 0.58 31.44 -9.44
N SER A 263 -0.73 31.58 -9.63
CA SER A 263 -1.67 30.46 -9.52
C SER A 263 -1.35 29.32 -10.48
N GLU A 264 -0.80 29.63 -11.66
CA GLU A 264 -0.31 28.66 -12.64
C GLU A 264 0.90 27.85 -12.13
N ALA A 265 1.85 28.52 -11.47
CA ALA A 265 3.03 27.86 -10.93
C ALA A 265 2.63 26.88 -9.81
N ILE A 266 1.73 27.30 -8.91
CA ILE A 266 1.17 26.44 -7.85
C ILE A 266 0.38 25.27 -8.47
N ALA A 267 -0.39 25.50 -9.54
CA ALA A 267 -1.11 24.44 -10.24
C ALA A 267 -0.15 23.37 -10.81
N LYS A 268 0.95 23.79 -11.46
CA LYS A 268 1.98 22.87 -11.96
C LYS A 268 2.67 22.10 -10.84
N GLY A 269 2.97 22.77 -9.72
CA GLY A 269 3.53 22.11 -8.53
C GLY A 269 2.61 21.04 -7.96
N LEU A 270 1.31 21.31 -7.87
CA LEU A 270 0.32 20.32 -7.44
C LEU A 270 0.16 19.17 -8.45
N MET A 271 0.21 19.45 -9.76
CA MET A 271 0.20 18.40 -10.80
C MET A 271 1.38 17.44 -10.65
N VAL A 272 2.59 17.98 -10.45
CA VAL A 272 3.81 17.19 -10.22
C VAL A 272 3.69 16.34 -8.96
N LEU A 273 3.06 16.87 -7.91
CA LEU A 273 2.82 16.13 -6.65
C LEU A 273 1.74 15.06 -6.76
N SER A 274 0.79 15.18 -7.70
CA SER A 274 -0.15 14.08 -8.00
C SER A 274 0.48 12.95 -8.81
N ASP A 275 1.64 13.15 -9.42
CA ASP A 275 2.28 12.15 -10.27
C ASP A 275 3.12 11.17 -9.44
N GLU A 276 2.53 10.04 -9.11
CA GLU A 276 3.15 8.99 -8.29
C GLU A 276 4.44 8.41 -8.91
N PRO A 277 4.48 8.02 -10.20
CA PRO A 277 5.74 7.63 -10.85
C PRO A 277 6.83 8.70 -10.75
N LEU A 278 6.47 9.98 -10.90
CA LEU A 278 7.44 11.08 -10.81
C LEU A 278 8.01 11.24 -9.40
N LEU A 279 7.17 11.15 -8.36
CA LEU A 279 7.63 11.19 -6.97
C LEU A 279 8.55 10.01 -6.66
N PHE A 280 8.25 8.83 -7.20
CA PHE A 280 9.11 7.66 -7.08
C PHE A 280 10.49 7.89 -7.71
N VAL A 281 10.55 8.49 -8.90
CA VAL A 281 11.82 8.86 -9.55
C VAL A 281 12.67 9.78 -8.66
N HIS A 282 12.07 10.78 -8.01
CA HIS A 282 12.80 11.68 -7.10
C HIS A 282 13.33 10.96 -5.86
N MET A 283 12.54 10.03 -5.32
CA MET A 283 12.96 9.21 -4.19
C MET A 283 14.08 8.23 -4.58
N ALA A 284 14.00 7.60 -5.76
CA ALA A 284 15.04 6.75 -6.31
C ALA A 284 16.35 7.52 -6.52
N ALA A 285 16.27 8.78 -6.96
CA ALA A 285 17.44 9.65 -7.08
C ALA A 285 18.08 9.95 -5.72
N PHE A 286 17.27 10.28 -4.71
CA PHE A 286 17.77 10.50 -3.34
C PHE A 286 18.39 9.22 -2.73
N ALA A 287 17.76 8.07 -2.92
CA ALA A 287 18.30 6.77 -2.48
C ALA A 287 19.63 6.44 -3.20
N SER A 288 19.73 6.73 -4.49
CA SER A 288 20.95 6.56 -5.28
C SER A 288 22.07 7.49 -4.80
N TRP A 289 21.74 8.74 -4.46
CA TRP A 289 22.67 9.70 -3.85
C TRP A 289 23.23 9.17 -2.53
N LEU A 290 22.38 8.60 -1.67
CA LEU A 290 22.83 7.97 -0.42
C LEU A 290 23.75 6.78 -0.69
N ARG A 291 23.39 5.89 -1.62
CA ARG A 291 24.19 4.72 -2.01
C ARG A 291 25.59 5.10 -2.54
N MET A 292 25.75 6.31 -3.10
CA MET A 292 27.04 6.81 -3.55
C MET A 292 27.98 7.29 -2.44
N LEU A 293 27.50 7.48 -1.20
CA LEU A 293 28.33 7.89 -0.07
C LEU A 293 29.22 6.74 0.45
N PRO A 294 30.47 7.02 0.89
CA PRO A 294 31.28 6.03 1.58
C PRO A 294 30.62 5.53 2.87
N PRO A 295 30.83 4.25 3.28
CA PRO A 295 30.05 3.62 4.36
C PRO A 295 30.09 4.36 5.70
N GLN A 296 31.26 4.92 6.05
CA GLN A 296 31.45 5.70 7.27
C GLN A 296 30.59 6.98 7.33
N TYR A 297 30.32 7.57 6.16
CA TYR A 297 29.51 8.78 6.03
C TYR A 297 28.04 8.44 5.80
N LEU A 298 27.75 7.35 5.08
CA LEU A 298 26.40 6.83 4.92
C LEU A 298 25.75 6.55 6.27
N ALA A 299 26.47 5.91 7.20
CA ALA A 299 25.98 5.63 8.55
C ALA A 299 25.71 6.91 9.37
N GLU A 300 26.60 7.90 9.27
CA GLU A 300 26.47 9.19 9.96
C GLU A 300 25.30 10.02 9.41
N VAL A 301 25.20 10.09 8.09
CA VAL A 301 24.18 10.83 7.36
C VAL A 301 22.83 10.18 7.59
N VAL A 302 22.69 8.87 7.42
CA VAL A 302 21.38 8.22 7.52
C VAL A 302 20.91 8.02 8.96
N GLY A 303 21.82 7.77 9.91
CA GLY A 303 21.45 7.74 11.33
C GLY A 303 20.95 9.10 11.87
N GLN A 304 21.20 10.19 11.15
CA GLN A 304 20.80 11.54 11.53
C GLN A 304 19.77 12.18 10.57
N ILE A 305 19.62 11.66 9.35
CA ILE A 305 18.61 12.11 8.39
C ILE A 305 17.24 11.89 9.00
N ARG A 306 16.53 13.00 9.19
CA ARG A 306 15.12 13.02 9.52
C ARG A 306 14.30 13.20 8.25
N ALA A 307 13.01 12.89 8.34
CA ALA A 307 12.03 13.20 7.31
C ALA A 307 12.16 14.60 6.69
N SER A 308 12.52 15.58 7.51
CA SER A 308 12.73 16.97 7.12
C SER A 308 13.76 17.17 6.00
N VAL A 309 14.74 16.28 5.85
CA VAL A 309 15.75 16.36 4.78
C VAL A 309 15.14 16.02 3.42
N LEU A 310 14.33 14.95 3.34
CA LEU A 310 13.66 14.56 2.09
C LEU A 310 12.52 15.52 1.73
N ILE A 311 11.74 15.97 2.72
CA ILE A 311 10.75 17.03 2.51
C ILE A 311 11.43 18.23 1.87
N ASN A 312 12.59 18.65 2.40
CA ASN A 312 13.31 19.79 1.84
C ASN A 312 13.88 19.48 0.45
N PHE A 313 14.41 18.28 0.22
CA PHE A 313 14.85 17.84 -1.12
C PHE A 313 13.72 17.95 -2.16
N LEU A 314 12.52 17.48 -1.82
CA LEU A 314 11.33 17.60 -2.67
C LEU A 314 10.90 19.06 -2.83
N LEU A 315 10.90 19.85 -1.75
CA LEU A 315 10.59 21.27 -1.81
C LEU A 315 11.57 22.04 -2.70
N ILE A 316 12.87 21.75 -2.65
CA ILE A 316 13.88 22.38 -3.52
C ILE A 316 13.55 22.09 -4.99
N ARG A 317 13.15 20.87 -5.33
CA ARG A 317 12.76 20.50 -6.70
C ARG A 317 11.47 21.20 -7.14
N LEU A 318 10.46 21.17 -6.28
CA LEU A 318 9.15 21.77 -6.56
C LEU A 318 9.25 23.29 -6.67
N THR A 319 9.96 23.94 -5.75
CA THR A 319 10.16 25.40 -5.75
C THR A 319 11.15 25.85 -6.84
N GLY A 320 12.12 25.01 -7.19
CA GLY A 320 12.96 25.18 -8.38
C GLY A 320 12.10 25.29 -9.64
N ALA A 321 11.09 24.42 -9.81
CA ALA A 321 10.12 24.54 -10.90
C ALA A 321 9.33 25.86 -10.87
N LEU A 322 9.13 26.46 -9.70
CA LEU A 322 8.51 27.79 -9.56
C LEU A 322 9.49 28.95 -9.85
N GLY A 323 10.73 28.66 -10.26
CA GLY A 323 11.79 29.64 -10.52
C GLY A 323 12.47 30.16 -9.25
N LEU A 324 12.25 29.50 -8.11
CA LEU A 324 12.80 29.87 -6.81
C LEU A 324 14.00 28.96 -6.54
N GLY A 325 15.20 29.53 -6.58
CA GLY A 325 16.46 28.83 -6.27
C GLY A 325 16.60 28.55 -4.78
N VAL A 326 15.69 27.74 -4.23
CA VAL A 326 15.65 27.36 -2.82
C VAL A 326 16.79 26.39 -2.54
N ARG A 327 17.42 26.59 -1.39
CA ARG A 327 18.43 25.67 -0.85
C ARG A 327 17.92 25.08 0.45
N MET A 328 18.54 24.01 0.89
CA MET A 328 18.16 23.40 2.16
C MET A 328 18.35 24.40 3.31
N SER A 329 17.31 24.62 4.10
CA SER A 329 17.31 25.68 5.11
C SER A 329 18.26 25.37 6.26
N GLY A 330 18.78 26.44 6.86
CA GLY A 330 19.65 26.34 8.04
C GLY A 330 18.98 25.56 9.18
N LYS A 331 17.67 25.73 9.38
CA LYS A 331 16.90 25.02 10.42
C LYS A 331 16.88 23.51 10.22
N VAL A 332 16.66 23.02 9.00
CA VAL A 332 16.69 21.57 8.73
C VAL A 332 18.12 21.04 8.90
N LEU A 333 19.12 21.79 8.47
CA LEU A 333 20.52 21.41 8.64
C LEU A 333 20.93 21.40 10.13
N ASP A 334 20.47 22.36 10.93
CA ASP A 334 20.80 22.47 12.36
C ASP A 334 20.19 21.35 13.22
N GLN A 335 19.21 20.60 12.70
CA GLN A 335 18.70 19.38 13.32
C GLN A 335 19.71 18.21 13.23
N LEU A 336 20.69 18.30 12.33
CA LEU A 336 21.74 17.29 12.15
C LEU A 336 22.88 17.57 13.13
N GLN A 337 23.31 16.54 13.87
CA GLN A 337 24.38 16.70 14.85
C GLN A 337 25.75 16.87 14.14
N SER A 338 25.96 16.17 13.03
CA SER A 338 27.20 16.23 12.24
C SER A 338 27.37 17.56 11.50
N GLY A 339 28.51 18.22 11.69
CA GLY A 339 28.88 19.41 10.90
C GLY A 339 29.18 19.07 9.44
N ARG A 340 29.73 17.88 9.19
CA ARG A 340 30.12 17.43 7.84
C ARG A 340 28.91 17.04 6.99
N ALA A 341 27.95 16.31 7.57
CA ALA A 341 26.69 15.99 6.91
C ALA A 341 25.93 17.27 6.51
N ARG A 342 25.96 18.30 7.37
CA ARG A 342 25.36 19.61 7.07
C ARG A 342 25.98 20.28 5.86
N GLU A 343 27.31 20.26 5.75
CA GLU A 343 28.01 20.87 4.61
C GLU A 343 27.70 20.15 3.30
N TRP A 344 27.68 18.81 3.31
CA TRP A 344 27.33 18.03 2.13
C TRP A 344 25.90 18.21 1.68
N LEU A 345 24.93 18.07 2.60
CA LEU A 345 23.52 18.26 2.26
C LEU A 345 23.26 19.69 1.77
N ARG A 346 23.93 20.69 2.36
CA ARG A 346 23.86 22.07 1.88
C ARG A 346 24.42 22.21 0.46
N ALA A 347 25.64 21.72 0.22
CA ALA A 347 26.28 21.83 -1.09
C ALA A 347 25.52 21.06 -2.19
N SER A 348 25.06 19.85 -1.86
CA SER A 348 24.26 19.00 -2.72
C SER A 348 22.90 19.63 -3.05
N SER A 349 22.20 20.16 -2.04
CA SER A 349 20.93 20.88 -2.24
C SER A 349 21.07 22.09 -3.16
N GLN A 350 22.20 22.79 -3.07
CA GLN A 350 22.48 23.96 -3.90
C GLN A 350 22.73 23.56 -5.36
N ARG A 351 23.47 22.47 -5.61
CA ARG A 351 23.69 21.94 -6.97
C ARG A 351 22.40 21.39 -7.56
N LEU A 352 21.61 20.66 -6.77
CA LEU A 352 20.29 20.17 -7.18
C LEU A 352 19.36 21.32 -7.60
N GLY A 353 19.34 22.42 -6.85
CA GLY A 353 18.53 23.61 -7.17
C GLY A 353 19.02 24.38 -8.40
N GLN A 354 20.27 24.18 -8.83
CA GLN A 354 20.83 24.76 -10.06
C GLN A 354 20.58 23.89 -11.30
N PHE A 355 20.21 22.63 -11.10
CA PHE A 355 19.97 21.68 -12.16
C PHE A 355 18.56 21.88 -12.75
N ALA A 356 18.52 22.46 -13.95
CA ALA A 356 17.41 22.55 -14.92
C ALA A 356 15.96 22.64 -14.36
N PRO A 357 15.54 23.77 -13.77
CA PRO A 357 14.19 23.95 -13.20
C PRO A 357 13.02 23.81 -14.20
N ASP A 358 13.28 23.94 -15.50
CA ASP A 358 12.22 23.97 -16.53
C ASP A 358 11.62 22.60 -16.87
N ARG A 359 12.30 21.50 -16.54
CA ARG A 359 11.87 20.13 -16.90
C ARG A 359 10.62 19.68 -16.16
N LEU A 360 10.50 20.01 -14.88
CA LEU A 360 9.29 19.73 -14.09
C LEU A 360 8.07 20.52 -14.60
N ASN A 361 8.29 21.74 -15.09
CA ASN A 361 7.24 22.52 -15.72
C ASN A 361 6.78 21.92 -17.06
N GLN A 362 7.73 21.44 -17.87
CA GLN A 362 7.45 20.71 -19.11
C GLN A 362 6.70 19.41 -18.82
N HIS A 363 7.09 18.68 -17.78
CA HIS A 363 6.40 17.48 -17.33
C HIS A 363 4.96 17.79 -16.93
N ALA A 364 4.73 18.84 -16.13
CA ALA A 364 3.38 19.26 -15.75
C ALA A 364 2.50 19.59 -16.97
N ASP A 365 3.09 20.20 -18.01
CA ASP A 365 2.36 20.51 -19.25
C ASP A 365 1.98 19.25 -20.05
N VAL A 366 2.84 18.22 -20.06
CA VAL A 366 2.59 16.92 -20.70
C VAL A 366 1.62 16.05 -19.90
N LEU A 367 1.70 16.13 -18.58
CA LEU A 367 0.87 15.38 -17.64
C LEU A 367 -0.59 15.88 -17.62
N LYS A 368 -0.78 17.18 -17.84
CA LYS A 368 -2.08 17.85 -17.81
C LYS A 368 -3.21 17.13 -18.57
N PRO A 369 -3.07 16.73 -19.86
CA PRO A 369 -4.13 16.00 -20.57
C PRO A 369 -4.45 14.65 -19.94
N MET A 370 -3.49 13.99 -19.29
CA MET A 370 -3.65 12.67 -18.68
C MET A 370 -4.36 12.74 -17.32
N VAL A 371 -3.97 13.70 -16.48
CA VAL A 371 -4.56 13.88 -15.15
C VAL A 371 -6.03 14.29 -15.22
N VAL A 372 -6.42 15.04 -16.25
CA VAL A 372 -7.80 15.54 -16.43
C VAL A 372 -8.72 14.49 -17.09
N SER A 373 -8.15 13.52 -17.80
CA SER A 373 -8.88 12.46 -18.50
C SER A 373 -8.90 11.10 -17.79
N ALA A 374 -8.04 10.92 -16.77
CA ALA A 374 -7.84 9.64 -16.11
C ALA A 374 -9.13 9.06 -15.49
N GLN A 375 -9.39 7.81 -15.85
CA GLN A 375 -10.45 6.96 -15.35
C GLN A 375 -10.28 6.71 -13.83
N GLY A 376 -11.36 6.87 -13.05
CA GLY A 376 -11.48 6.16 -11.76
C GLY A 376 -11.45 6.98 -10.46
N ALA A 377 -11.49 8.32 -10.46
CA ALA A 377 -11.63 9.07 -9.20
C ALA A 377 -12.93 8.71 -8.46
N SER A 378 -12.84 8.31 -7.18
CA SER A 378 -13.98 7.95 -6.34
C SER A 378 -14.70 9.21 -5.83
N LEU A 379 -15.83 9.57 -6.45
CA LEU A 379 -16.56 10.80 -6.15
C LEU A 379 -17.50 10.62 -4.94
N LYS A 380 -17.26 11.34 -3.83
CA LYS A 380 -18.22 11.46 -2.70
C LYS A 380 -18.81 12.88 -2.64
N PRO A 381 -20.10 13.04 -2.32
CA PRO A 381 -20.72 14.35 -2.25
C PRO A 381 -20.25 15.16 -1.02
N THR A 382 -19.96 16.45 -1.20
CA THR A 382 -19.54 17.39 -0.14
C THR A 382 -20.65 18.43 0.17
N PRO A 383 -20.92 18.75 1.46
CA PRO A 383 -21.97 19.69 1.89
C PRO A 383 -21.61 21.20 1.73
N VAL A 384 -22.59 22.08 2.00
CA VAL A 384 -22.79 23.37 1.29
C VAL A 384 -22.49 24.67 2.11
N ARG A 385 -21.51 25.52 1.74
CA ARG A 385 -21.42 27.00 2.02
C ARG A 385 -20.59 27.91 1.03
N PRO A 386 -21.07 29.13 0.63
CA PRO A 386 -20.46 30.09 -0.35
C PRO A 386 -19.03 30.67 -0.13
N LEU A 387 -18.23 30.94 -1.19
CA LEU A 387 -17.00 31.80 -1.20
C LEU A 387 -17.11 32.94 -2.24
N GLN A 388 -16.36 34.02 -2.03
CA GLN A 388 -16.22 35.12 -3.00
C GLN A 388 -14.82 35.10 -3.63
N ILE A 389 -14.74 35.15 -4.96
CA ILE A 389 -13.48 35.19 -5.71
C ILE A 389 -13.25 36.64 -6.18
N THR A 390 -12.09 37.21 -5.85
CA THR A 390 -11.65 38.51 -6.38
C THR A 390 -10.41 38.27 -7.24
N PRO A 391 -10.51 38.30 -8.58
CA PRO A 391 -9.33 38.24 -9.46
C PRO A 391 -8.48 39.51 -9.29
N GLU A 392 -7.16 39.43 -9.49
CA GLU A 392 -6.27 40.60 -9.37
C GLU A 392 -6.64 41.76 -10.32
N HIS A 393 -7.37 41.49 -11.42
CA HIS A 393 -7.84 42.51 -12.37
C HIS A 393 -9.26 42.22 -12.90
N GLY A 394 -10.28 42.21 -12.03
CA GLY A 394 -11.68 42.10 -12.45
C GLY A 394 -12.70 42.29 -11.30
N PRO A 395 -14.00 42.45 -11.59
CA PRO A 395 -15.04 42.54 -10.57
C PRO A 395 -15.15 41.23 -9.79
N SER A 396 -15.52 41.31 -8.50
CA SER A 396 -15.66 40.16 -7.62
C SER A 396 -16.78 39.22 -8.10
N LEU A 397 -16.43 37.96 -8.34
CA LEU A 397 -17.37 36.90 -8.70
C LEU A 397 -17.75 36.14 -7.42
N SER A 398 -18.97 36.37 -6.95
CA SER A 398 -19.55 35.62 -5.84
C SER A 398 -20.03 34.26 -6.34
N VAL A 399 -19.16 33.25 -6.28
CA VAL A 399 -19.51 31.86 -6.61
C VAL A 399 -20.05 31.19 -5.35
N SER A 400 -21.34 30.88 -5.33
CA SER A 400 -21.89 30.09 -4.22
C SER A 400 -21.27 28.69 -4.21
N ASN A 401 -20.26 28.53 -3.35
CA ASN A 401 -19.95 27.40 -2.48
C ASN A 401 -18.72 26.55 -2.82
N PRO A 402 -17.59 26.85 -2.15
CA PRO A 402 -16.51 25.90 -1.89
C PRO A 402 -16.25 25.80 -0.39
N ALA A 403 -16.43 24.62 0.18
CA ALA A 403 -15.75 24.32 1.42
C ALA A 403 -14.34 23.82 1.06
N ALA A 404 -13.32 24.54 1.51
CA ALA A 404 -12.06 23.91 1.88
C ALA A 404 -12.38 23.06 3.12
N VAL A 405 -12.76 21.80 2.91
CA VAL A 405 -12.68 20.78 3.96
C VAL A 405 -11.45 19.95 3.59
N ALA A 406 -10.34 20.23 4.27
CA ALA A 406 -9.33 19.20 4.46
C ALA A 406 -10.02 18.08 5.25
N ARG A 407 -10.44 17.02 4.56
CA ARG A 407 -10.98 15.84 5.22
C ARG A 407 -9.78 14.96 5.56
N GLU A 408 -9.55 14.74 6.85
CA GLU A 408 -8.63 13.68 7.31
C GLU A 408 -9.02 12.36 6.62
N LYS A 409 -8.05 11.73 5.95
CA LYS A 409 -8.24 10.40 5.33
C LYS A 409 -8.69 9.41 6.40
N SER A 410 -9.71 8.61 6.08
CA SER A 410 -10.10 7.47 6.89
C SER A 410 -9.01 6.39 6.79
N GLN A 411 -8.37 6.13 7.94
CA GLN A 411 -7.52 4.98 8.28
C GLN A 411 -6.41 4.57 7.28
N ASN A 412 -5.18 4.55 7.81
CA ASN A 412 -3.97 4.11 7.14
C ASN A 412 -4.11 2.67 6.60
N ALA A 413 -4.13 2.50 5.28
CA ALA A 413 -4.13 1.18 4.63
C ALA A 413 -2.77 0.80 4.03
N THR A 414 -1.70 1.50 4.36
CA THR A 414 -0.36 1.23 3.81
C THR A 414 0.69 1.28 4.89
N ARG A 415 1.17 0.10 5.27
CA ARG A 415 2.34 -0.11 6.12
C ARG A 415 3.50 -0.48 5.20
N LEU A 416 4.61 0.24 5.28
CA LEU A 416 5.87 -0.19 4.66
C LEU A 416 6.26 -1.54 5.28
N SER A 417 6.33 -2.57 4.46
CA SER A 417 6.87 -3.86 4.84
C SER A 417 8.05 -4.17 3.94
N LYS A 418 9.07 -4.76 4.54
CA LYS A 418 10.30 -5.19 3.87
C LYS A 418 9.91 -6.16 2.74
N TYR A 419 10.32 -5.86 1.51
CA TYR A 419 10.22 -6.82 0.41
C TYR A 419 11.44 -7.74 0.51
N GLU A 420 11.29 -8.82 1.26
CA GLU A 420 12.23 -9.93 1.15
C GLU A 420 11.80 -10.79 -0.05
N PRO A 421 12.71 -11.15 -0.96
CA PRO A 421 12.43 -12.17 -1.97
C PRO A 421 12.04 -13.46 -1.25
N HIS A 422 10.74 -13.76 -1.25
CA HIS A 422 10.20 -15.00 -0.70
C HIS A 422 9.97 -15.97 -1.86
N ASP A 423 10.27 -17.25 -1.64
CA ASP A 423 9.80 -18.30 -2.56
C ASP A 423 8.27 -18.33 -2.48
N ASP A 424 7.58 -17.85 -3.52
CA ASP A 424 6.12 -17.80 -3.59
C ASP A 424 5.57 -18.88 -4.53
N ALA A 425 4.49 -19.53 -4.11
CA ALA A 425 3.71 -20.49 -4.89
C ALA A 425 2.26 -19.98 -4.96
N PRO A 426 1.98 -18.94 -5.77
CA PRO A 426 0.70 -18.25 -5.77
C PRO A 426 -0.39 -19.13 -6.37
N ALA A 427 -1.15 -19.81 -5.51
CA ALA A 427 -2.24 -20.68 -5.91
C ALA A 427 -3.43 -20.53 -4.95
N GLN A 428 -4.59 -20.15 -5.47
CA GLN A 428 -5.78 -19.99 -4.64
C GLN A 428 -6.19 -21.33 -4.01
N SER A 429 -6.61 -21.29 -2.73
CA SER A 429 -7.13 -22.46 -2.03
C SER A 429 -8.38 -23.01 -2.74
N LYS A 430 -8.52 -24.34 -2.76
CA LYS A 430 -9.65 -25.01 -3.41
C LYS A 430 -10.57 -25.68 -2.41
N ASN A 431 -11.87 -25.58 -2.60
CA ASN A 431 -12.84 -26.37 -1.87
C ASN A 431 -12.75 -27.86 -2.27
N PRO A 432 -13.42 -28.77 -1.55
CA PRO A 432 -13.59 -30.17 -1.92
C PRO A 432 -14.03 -30.48 -3.36
N ASN A 433 -14.84 -29.62 -3.98
CA ASN A 433 -15.30 -29.79 -5.37
C ASN A 433 -14.23 -29.40 -6.40
N GLY A 434 -13.13 -28.76 -5.96
CA GLY A 434 -12.03 -28.29 -6.80
C GLY A 434 -12.15 -26.84 -7.25
N ASP A 435 -13.19 -26.12 -6.80
CA ASP A 435 -13.39 -24.70 -7.10
C ASP A 435 -12.52 -23.84 -6.19
N SER A 436 -12.03 -22.72 -6.72
CA SER A 436 -11.34 -21.70 -5.94
C SER A 436 -12.26 -21.11 -4.87
N ALA A 437 -11.85 -21.16 -3.60
CA ALA A 437 -12.68 -20.73 -2.48
C ALA A 437 -11.86 -20.03 -1.38
N ASP A 438 -12.37 -18.90 -0.90
CA ASP A 438 -11.83 -18.23 0.27
C ASP A 438 -12.41 -18.83 1.57
N SER A 439 -11.91 -18.38 2.72
CA SER A 439 -12.37 -18.78 4.05
C SER A 439 -13.79 -18.31 4.26
N ALA A 440 -14.54 -18.99 5.13
CA ALA A 440 -15.92 -18.62 5.43
C ALA A 440 -16.04 -17.15 5.90
N ALA A 441 -15.05 -16.67 6.68
CA ALA A 441 -15.02 -15.29 7.19
C ALA A 441 -14.82 -14.22 6.11
N LEU A 442 -14.19 -14.57 4.98
CA LEU A 442 -13.86 -13.64 3.89
C LEU A 442 -14.70 -13.87 2.64
N THR A 443 -15.53 -14.92 2.65
CA THR A 443 -16.46 -15.22 1.57
C THR A 443 -17.65 -14.27 1.64
N ARG A 444 -17.91 -13.57 0.54
CA ARG A 444 -19.08 -12.69 0.45
C ARG A 444 -20.37 -13.50 0.40
N THR A 445 -21.29 -13.18 1.31
CA THR A 445 -22.65 -13.73 1.38
C THR A 445 -23.69 -12.60 1.28
N ASP A 446 -24.94 -12.92 0.95
CA ASP A 446 -26.05 -11.95 0.87
C ASP A 446 -27.26 -12.43 1.69
N GLY A 447 -27.33 -12.04 2.96
CA GLY A 447 -28.44 -12.35 3.88
C GLY A 447 -28.59 -13.82 4.32
N CYS A 448 -28.01 -14.77 3.57
CA CYS A 448 -27.99 -16.21 3.85
C CYS A 448 -26.54 -16.72 3.87
N PRO A 449 -26.24 -17.84 4.57
CA PRO A 449 -24.90 -18.44 4.65
C PRO A 449 -24.47 -19.13 3.35
N VAL A 450 -24.66 -18.49 2.19
CA VAL A 450 -24.32 -19.04 0.87
C VAL A 450 -23.27 -18.17 0.21
N SER A 451 -22.18 -18.80 -0.24
CA SER A 451 -21.12 -18.17 -1.02
C SER A 451 -21.67 -17.61 -2.32
N MET A 452 -21.53 -16.29 -2.53
CA MET A 452 -21.92 -15.64 -3.79
C MET A 452 -21.00 -15.99 -4.97
N VAL A 453 -19.89 -16.69 -4.71
CA VAL A 453 -18.90 -17.09 -5.73
C VAL A 453 -19.10 -18.55 -6.15
N THR A 454 -19.19 -19.45 -5.17
CA THR A 454 -19.23 -20.91 -5.41
C THR A 454 -20.61 -21.52 -5.22
N GLY A 455 -21.56 -20.80 -4.62
CA GLY A 455 -22.89 -21.33 -4.27
C GLY A 455 -22.89 -22.30 -3.07
N GLU A 456 -21.75 -22.46 -2.39
CA GLU A 456 -21.65 -23.32 -1.22
C GLU A 456 -22.39 -22.72 -0.02
N GLU A 457 -23.15 -23.54 0.69
CA GLU A 457 -23.57 -23.25 2.06
C GLU A 457 -22.37 -23.35 3.03
N LEU A 458 -22.18 -22.33 3.86
CA LEU A 458 -21.09 -22.13 4.82
C LEU A 458 -21.63 -21.69 6.18
N LEU A 459 -21.54 -22.55 7.19
CA LEU A 459 -22.03 -22.26 8.54
C LEU A 459 -20.95 -22.53 9.57
N THR A 460 -20.45 -21.48 10.23
CA THR A 460 -19.49 -21.57 11.33
C THR A 460 -20.19 -21.27 12.65
N LEU A 461 -20.01 -22.14 13.64
CA LEU A 461 -20.60 -22.02 14.97
C LEU A 461 -19.53 -22.26 16.05
N ASP A 462 -19.58 -21.48 17.12
CA ASP A 462 -18.67 -21.60 18.25
C ASP A 462 -19.28 -22.56 19.29
N ASP A 463 -18.54 -23.60 19.66
CA ASP A 463 -19.00 -24.64 20.58
C ASP A 463 -18.25 -24.62 21.93
N GLY A 464 -17.14 -23.90 22.03
CA GLY A 464 -16.41 -23.81 23.29
C GLY A 464 -15.16 -22.94 23.20
N THR A 465 -14.63 -22.53 24.35
CA THR A 465 -13.41 -21.74 24.43
C THR A 465 -12.43 -22.32 25.46
N LEU A 466 -11.14 -22.19 25.16
CA LEU A 466 -10.04 -22.43 26.08
C LEU A 466 -9.36 -21.09 26.35
N ASP A 467 -9.40 -20.67 27.60
CA ASP A 467 -8.70 -19.48 28.08
C ASP A 467 -7.20 -19.76 28.27
N GLY A 468 -6.41 -18.69 28.27
CA GLY A 468 -4.96 -18.76 28.42
C GLY A 468 -4.26 -17.60 27.74
N ARG A 469 -2.93 -17.67 27.67
CA ARG A 469 -2.11 -16.67 26.96
C ARG A 469 -2.30 -16.74 25.45
N LEU A 470 -2.59 -17.93 24.93
CA LEU A 470 -3.08 -18.18 23.59
C LEU A 470 -4.52 -18.69 23.69
N PRO A 471 -5.53 -17.80 23.73
CA PRO A 471 -6.93 -18.21 23.75
C PRO A 471 -7.28 -19.01 22.49
N PHE A 472 -8.14 -20.02 22.63
CA PHE A 472 -8.58 -20.84 21.51
C PHE A 472 -10.09 -21.00 21.53
N VAL A 473 -10.73 -20.81 20.37
CA VAL A 473 -12.16 -21.06 20.18
C VAL A 473 -12.32 -22.34 19.38
N PHE A 474 -13.00 -23.32 19.96
CA PHE A 474 -13.40 -24.52 19.24
C PHE A 474 -14.66 -24.21 18.45
N THR A 475 -14.52 -24.17 17.13
CA THR A 475 -15.63 -23.98 16.21
C THR A 475 -15.92 -25.27 15.46
N ARG A 476 -17.19 -25.46 15.12
CA ARG A 476 -17.62 -26.40 14.09
C ARG A 476 -17.99 -25.64 12.83
N LEU A 477 -17.72 -26.23 11.69
CA LEU A 477 -17.98 -25.62 10.40
C LEU A 477 -18.66 -26.63 9.47
N TYR A 478 -19.77 -26.22 8.89
CA TYR A 478 -20.41 -26.95 7.81
C TYR A 478 -20.07 -26.30 6.47
N ARG A 479 -19.65 -27.13 5.51
CA ARG A 479 -19.41 -26.73 4.13
C ARG A 479 -20.09 -27.74 3.21
N SER A 480 -21.05 -27.29 2.42
CA SER A 480 -21.82 -28.16 1.52
C SER A 480 -20.97 -28.93 0.48
N SER A 481 -19.87 -28.36 -0.01
CA SER A 481 -18.94 -29.11 -0.90
C SER A 481 -18.23 -30.27 -0.18
N ALA A 482 -18.17 -30.26 1.15
CA ALA A 482 -17.62 -31.34 1.95
C ALA A 482 -18.67 -32.39 2.34
N ALA A 483 -19.90 -32.33 1.81
CA ALA A 483 -21.02 -33.18 2.26
C ALA A 483 -20.74 -34.70 2.24
N ASP A 484 -19.85 -35.16 1.36
CA ASP A 484 -19.47 -36.59 1.28
C ASP A 484 -18.27 -36.96 2.15
N GLN A 485 -17.62 -35.99 2.78
CA GLN A 485 -16.46 -36.16 3.64
C GLN A 485 -16.88 -36.19 5.11
N ASP A 486 -16.32 -37.13 5.86
CA ASP A 486 -16.47 -37.23 7.31
C ASP A 486 -15.08 -37.18 7.94
N VAL A 487 -14.83 -36.14 8.73
CA VAL A 487 -13.57 -35.90 9.44
C VAL A 487 -13.72 -36.06 10.95
N GLY A 488 -14.77 -36.75 11.41
CA GLY A 488 -15.01 -37.07 12.81
C GLY A 488 -16.08 -36.21 13.50
N LEU A 489 -16.66 -35.21 12.81
CA LEU A 489 -17.83 -34.46 13.28
C LEU A 489 -19.09 -34.74 12.43
N GLY A 490 -19.04 -35.80 11.62
CA GLY A 490 -20.10 -36.19 10.70
C GLY A 490 -19.95 -35.55 9.32
N ARG A 491 -20.74 -36.08 8.38
CA ARG A 491 -20.67 -35.69 6.96
C ARG A 491 -20.90 -34.19 6.73
N GLY A 492 -19.98 -33.54 6.01
CA GLY A 492 -20.01 -32.11 5.72
C GLY A 492 -19.54 -31.18 6.84
N TRP A 493 -19.33 -31.73 8.04
CA TRP A 493 -18.89 -30.98 9.21
C TRP A 493 -17.40 -31.19 9.48
N SER A 494 -16.72 -30.11 9.81
CA SER A 494 -15.35 -30.07 10.32
C SER A 494 -15.27 -29.24 11.61
N HIS A 495 -14.08 -29.13 12.19
CA HIS A 495 -13.86 -28.37 13.40
C HIS A 495 -12.51 -27.66 13.42
N ALA A 496 -12.33 -26.69 14.32
CA ALA A 496 -11.16 -25.82 14.42
C ALA A 496 -9.78 -26.52 14.58
N LEU A 497 -9.76 -27.82 14.90
CA LEU A 497 -8.52 -28.62 15.02
C LEU A 497 -8.33 -29.61 13.85
N ALA A 498 -9.23 -29.62 12.86
CA ALA A 498 -9.26 -30.59 11.76
C ALA A 498 -8.22 -30.31 10.64
N HIS A 499 -7.12 -29.62 10.98
CA HIS A 499 -6.03 -29.36 10.05
C HIS A 499 -5.16 -30.60 9.84
N ARG A 500 -4.68 -30.80 8.61
CA ARG A 500 -3.77 -31.89 8.24
C ARG A 500 -2.92 -31.51 7.05
N LEU A 501 -1.73 -32.11 6.93
CA LEU A 501 -0.93 -32.05 5.71
C LEU A 501 -0.97 -33.40 5.01
N LEU A 502 -1.18 -33.39 3.70
CA LEU A 502 -0.93 -34.54 2.84
C LEU A 502 0.43 -34.32 2.17
N LEU A 503 1.37 -35.22 2.44
CA LEU A 503 2.69 -35.23 1.83
C LEU A 503 2.62 -36.07 0.55
N ASP A 504 2.87 -35.44 -0.60
CA ASP A 504 2.84 -36.09 -1.92
C ASP A 504 4.13 -35.76 -2.71
N GLY A 505 5.14 -36.62 -2.55
CA GLY A 505 6.44 -36.45 -3.19
C GLY A 505 7.10 -35.11 -2.82
N GLU A 506 7.23 -34.22 -3.81
CA GLU A 506 7.81 -32.89 -3.64
C GLU A 506 6.77 -31.81 -3.29
N GLN A 507 5.52 -32.20 -2.99
CA GLN A 507 4.43 -31.29 -2.65
C GLN A 507 3.84 -31.60 -1.28
N VAL A 508 3.32 -30.56 -0.65
CA VAL A 508 2.56 -30.62 0.60
C VAL A 508 1.22 -29.94 0.37
N ILE A 509 0.14 -30.67 0.61
CA ILE A 509 -1.22 -30.14 0.55
C ILE A 509 -1.68 -29.89 1.97
N TRP A 510 -1.76 -28.63 2.36
CA TRP A 510 -2.42 -28.23 3.59
C TRP A 510 -3.93 -28.28 3.40
N ILE A 511 -4.58 -29.09 4.23
CA ILE A 511 -6.04 -29.11 4.34
C ILE A 511 -6.40 -28.41 5.65
N ASP A 512 -7.09 -27.28 5.52
CA ASP A 512 -7.46 -26.43 6.64
C ASP A 512 -8.70 -26.95 7.38
N GLN A 513 -9.06 -26.28 8.48
CA GLN A 513 -10.24 -26.55 9.30
C GLN A 513 -11.56 -26.41 8.55
N GLU A 514 -11.58 -25.80 7.36
CA GLU A 514 -12.75 -25.67 6.49
C GLU A 514 -12.78 -26.69 5.34
N ASN A 515 -11.86 -27.67 5.36
CA ASN A 515 -11.60 -28.65 4.29
C ASN A 515 -11.12 -28.04 2.97
N ARG A 516 -10.62 -26.79 2.97
CA ARG A 516 -9.98 -26.21 1.79
C ARG A 516 -8.57 -26.75 1.64
N ARG A 517 -8.11 -26.87 0.39
CA ARG A 517 -6.82 -27.42 0.01
C ARG A 517 -5.93 -26.32 -0.53
N THR A 518 -4.77 -26.14 0.10
CA THR A 518 -3.72 -25.22 -0.33
C THR A 518 -2.46 -26.03 -0.60
N THR A 519 -1.92 -25.92 -1.80
CA THR A 519 -0.73 -26.69 -2.21
C THR A 519 0.51 -25.83 -2.07
N PHE A 520 1.56 -26.41 -1.47
CA PHE A 520 2.89 -25.84 -1.38
C PHE A 520 3.91 -26.84 -1.95
N PRO A 521 5.00 -26.38 -2.56
CA PRO A 521 6.20 -27.20 -2.68
C PRO A 521 6.69 -27.61 -1.28
N LEU A 522 7.31 -28.79 -1.16
CA LEU A 522 7.88 -29.27 0.11
C LEU A 522 9.07 -28.39 0.52
N PRO A 523 9.02 -27.72 1.70
CA PRO A 523 10.14 -26.93 2.20
C PRO A 523 11.40 -27.77 2.38
N ASN A 524 12.56 -27.18 2.12
CA ASN A 524 13.86 -27.82 2.28
C ASN A 524 14.92 -26.82 2.73
N ALA A 525 16.15 -27.26 2.98
CA ALA A 525 17.21 -26.38 3.48
C ALA A 525 17.54 -25.18 2.56
N GLN A 526 17.29 -25.29 1.25
CA GLN A 526 17.47 -24.18 0.29
C GLN A 526 16.27 -23.22 0.30
N ARG A 527 15.06 -23.76 0.51
CA ARG A 527 13.79 -23.02 0.56
C ARG A 527 13.05 -23.33 1.87
N PRO A 528 13.52 -22.79 3.00
CA PRO A 528 12.99 -23.16 4.31
C PRO A 528 11.62 -22.52 4.59
N ALA A 529 11.25 -21.48 3.84
CA ALA A 529 9.98 -20.77 3.94
C ALA A 529 9.39 -20.61 2.54
N ILE A 530 8.15 -21.06 2.34
CA ILE A 530 7.44 -20.93 1.07
C ILE A 530 6.11 -20.25 1.33
N HIS A 531 5.89 -19.16 0.64
CA HIS A 531 4.67 -18.36 0.73
C HIS A 531 3.67 -18.80 -0.34
N ASN A 532 2.40 -18.52 -0.08
CA ASN A 532 1.34 -18.55 -1.07
C ASN A 532 0.54 -17.26 -0.91
N SER A 533 0.90 -16.26 -1.72
CA SER A 533 0.32 -14.92 -1.67
C SER A 533 -1.21 -14.90 -1.90
N LEU A 534 -1.72 -15.74 -2.81
CA LEU A 534 -3.17 -15.83 -3.09
C LEU A 534 -3.96 -16.45 -1.94
N ALA A 535 -3.41 -17.50 -1.30
CA ALA A 535 -4.02 -18.11 -0.13
C ALA A 535 -3.77 -17.31 1.17
N ARG A 536 -2.88 -16.31 1.14
CA ARG A 536 -2.38 -15.53 2.29
C ARG A 536 -1.84 -16.42 3.41
N ALA A 537 -1.16 -17.50 3.02
CA ALA A 537 -0.62 -18.52 3.92
C ALA A 537 0.84 -18.81 3.57
N ALA A 538 1.57 -19.41 4.50
CA ALA A 538 2.95 -19.82 4.27
C ALA A 538 3.27 -21.10 5.04
N ILE A 539 4.23 -21.87 4.53
CA ILE A 539 4.75 -23.08 5.17
C ILE A 539 6.26 -22.95 5.42
N TYR A 540 6.71 -23.40 6.58
CA TYR A 540 8.08 -23.25 7.06
C TYR A 540 8.61 -24.59 7.58
N LEU A 541 9.94 -24.77 7.49
CA LEU A 541 10.64 -25.76 8.29
C LEU A 541 10.69 -25.30 9.76
N GLY A 542 10.27 -26.18 10.67
CA GLY A 542 10.37 -25.96 12.11
C GLY A 542 11.80 -26.11 12.62
N THR A 543 11.99 -25.84 13.91
CA THR A 543 13.28 -26.02 14.60
C THR A 543 13.61 -27.49 14.83
N GLU A 544 12.59 -28.32 14.96
CA GLU A 544 12.73 -29.76 15.17
C GLU A 544 12.82 -30.48 13.81
N PRO A 545 13.60 -31.58 13.72
CA PRO A 545 13.61 -32.41 12.52
C PRO A 545 12.18 -32.87 12.18
N ASP A 546 11.83 -32.81 10.90
CA ASP A 546 10.52 -33.21 10.35
C ASP A 546 9.32 -32.39 10.85
N GLU A 547 9.55 -31.27 11.52
CA GLU A 547 8.48 -30.32 11.86
C GLU A 547 8.19 -29.38 10.69
N LEU A 548 6.93 -29.31 10.31
CA LEU A 548 6.42 -28.32 9.35
C LEU A 548 5.49 -27.36 10.07
N ILE A 549 5.69 -26.07 9.87
CA ILE A 549 4.88 -25.02 10.48
C ILE A 549 4.07 -24.34 9.37
N VAL A 550 2.78 -24.17 9.55
CA VAL A 550 1.93 -23.38 8.64
C VAL A 550 1.47 -22.11 9.34
N ALA A 551 1.71 -20.96 8.71
CA ALA A 551 1.06 -19.70 9.05
C ALA A 551 -0.15 -19.50 8.15
N GLN A 552 -1.30 -19.23 8.78
CA GLN A 552 -2.56 -18.99 8.09
C GLN A 552 -2.91 -17.48 8.11
N PRO A 553 -3.89 -17.04 7.30
CA PRO A 553 -4.25 -15.62 7.22
C PRO A 553 -4.80 -15.09 8.56
N GLY A 554 -4.34 -13.91 8.96
CA GLY A 554 -4.85 -13.16 10.12
C GLY A 554 -3.76 -12.77 11.12
N GLU A 555 -3.76 -11.51 11.58
CA GLU A 555 -2.70 -10.98 12.47
C GLU A 555 -2.58 -11.71 13.82
N GLN A 556 -3.66 -12.34 14.27
CA GLN A 556 -3.72 -13.10 15.53
C GLN A 556 -3.87 -14.62 15.30
N ALA A 557 -3.74 -15.07 14.05
CA ALA A 557 -3.88 -16.48 13.76
C ALA A 557 -2.67 -17.26 14.31
N PRO A 558 -2.90 -18.42 14.95
CA PRO A 558 -1.80 -19.23 15.47
C PRO A 558 -1.03 -19.90 14.34
N PHE A 559 0.29 -20.07 14.56
CA PHE A 559 1.13 -20.97 13.79
C PHE A 559 0.75 -22.42 14.11
N LEU A 560 0.54 -23.22 13.06
CA LEU A 560 0.12 -24.61 13.17
C LEU A 560 1.33 -25.52 12.99
N HIS A 561 1.64 -26.33 14.00
CA HIS A 561 2.80 -27.23 13.98
C HIS A 561 2.39 -28.64 13.59
N PHE A 562 3.06 -29.22 12.60
CA PHE A 562 2.79 -30.55 12.09
C PHE A 562 4.01 -31.46 12.18
N ARG A 563 3.76 -32.75 12.41
CA ARG A 563 4.74 -33.83 12.25
C ARG A 563 4.04 -35.00 11.55
N ASP A 564 4.70 -35.59 10.56
CA ASP A 564 4.14 -36.67 9.72
C ASP A 564 2.75 -36.33 9.15
N GLY A 565 2.49 -35.05 8.89
CA GLY A 565 1.23 -34.52 8.40
C GLY A 565 0.11 -34.35 9.45
N TYR A 566 0.36 -34.67 10.71
CA TYR A 566 -0.59 -34.50 11.81
C TYR A 566 -0.31 -33.24 12.61
N LEU A 567 -1.36 -32.48 12.94
CA LEU A 567 -1.25 -31.33 13.84
C LEU A 567 -0.82 -31.78 15.24
N THR A 568 0.22 -31.15 15.80
CA THR A 568 0.83 -31.47 17.10
C THR A 568 0.78 -30.31 18.09
N ALA A 569 0.76 -29.07 17.61
CA ALA A 569 0.65 -27.89 18.46
C ALA A 569 0.17 -26.66 17.67
N LEU A 570 -0.24 -25.65 18.42
CA LEU A 570 -0.51 -24.30 17.93
C LEU A 570 0.36 -23.33 18.73
N SER A 571 0.97 -22.33 18.09
CA SER A 571 1.73 -21.29 18.80
C SER A 571 1.42 -19.89 18.29
N ASP A 572 1.78 -18.86 19.05
CA ASP A 572 1.74 -17.48 18.60
C ASP A 572 3.15 -16.91 18.38
N ARG A 573 3.23 -15.64 17.95
CA ARG A 573 4.49 -14.92 17.76
C ARG A 573 5.34 -14.73 19.02
N TYR A 574 4.79 -15.02 20.20
CA TYR A 574 5.45 -14.92 21.50
C TYR A 574 5.81 -16.30 22.06
N ASP A 575 5.66 -17.37 21.27
CA ASP A 575 5.90 -18.76 21.66
C ASP A 575 4.98 -19.25 22.80
N ASN A 576 3.80 -18.62 22.98
CA ASN A 576 2.74 -19.23 23.78
C ASN A 576 2.18 -20.42 22.99
N ARG A 577 2.16 -21.62 23.59
CA ARG A 577 1.90 -22.86 22.87
C ARG A 577 0.73 -23.66 23.45
N LEU A 578 -0.18 -24.09 22.58
CA LEU A 578 -1.19 -25.11 22.87
C LEU A 578 -0.68 -26.45 22.35
N THR A 579 -0.66 -27.48 23.19
CA THR A 579 -0.12 -28.79 22.84
C THR A 579 -1.25 -29.81 22.65
N ILE A 580 -1.14 -30.61 21.60
CA ILE A 580 -2.13 -31.64 21.26
C ILE A 580 -1.67 -33.00 21.77
N GLN A 581 -2.58 -33.70 22.44
CA GLN A 581 -2.46 -35.12 22.77
C GLN A 581 -3.45 -35.91 21.91
N ARG A 582 -3.05 -37.11 21.50
CA ARG A 582 -3.87 -38.02 20.69
C ARG A 582 -4.13 -39.33 21.42
N ASN A 583 -5.29 -39.93 21.16
CA ASN A 583 -5.61 -41.27 21.61
C ASN A 583 -4.86 -42.33 20.78
N ILE A 584 -5.02 -43.60 21.14
CA ILE A 584 -4.41 -44.75 20.44
C ILE A 584 -4.89 -44.93 18.99
N HIS A 585 -6.02 -44.32 18.61
CA HIS A 585 -6.57 -44.34 17.27
C HIS A 585 -6.07 -43.17 16.41
N GLY A 586 -5.25 -42.28 16.99
CA GLY A 586 -4.72 -41.09 16.34
C GLY A 586 -5.66 -39.89 16.36
N ASP A 587 -6.83 -39.96 17.00
CA ASP A 587 -7.74 -38.82 17.11
C ASP A 587 -7.27 -37.86 18.23
N ILE A 588 -7.48 -36.56 18.06
CA ILE A 588 -7.07 -35.54 19.05
C ILE A 588 -7.90 -35.70 20.30
N SER A 589 -7.30 -36.09 21.42
CA SER A 589 -7.98 -36.34 22.69
C SER A 589 -7.91 -35.17 23.66
N ARG A 590 -6.86 -34.33 23.58
CA ARG A 590 -6.71 -33.16 24.45
C ARG A 590 -5.96 -32.02 23.76
N LEU A 591 -6.40 -30.79 24.00
CA LEU A 591 -5.69 -29.54 23.70
C LEU A 591 -5.33 -28.85 25.03
N ASP A 592 -4.05 -28.84 25.40
CA ASP A 592 -3.55 -28.31 26.67
C ASP A 592 -2.91 -26.93 26.47
N ASN A 593 -3.25 -25.98 27.34
CA ASN A 593 -2.67 -24.63 27.30
C ASN A 593 -1.35 -24.46 28.07
N GLY A 594 -0.83 -25.53 28.70
CA GLY A 594 0.40 -25.51 29.48
C GLY A 594 0.29 -24.77 30.82
N ALA A 595 -0.90 -24.26 31.17
CA ALA A 595 -1.20 -23.53 32.40
C ALA A 595 -2.28 -24.23 33.23
N GLY A 596 -2.42 -25.55 33.09
CA GLY A 596 -3.34 -26.37 33.87
C GLY A 596 -4.81 -26.22 33.47
N ARG A 597 -5.08 -25.83 32.21
CA ARG A 597 -6.40 -25.90 31.57
C ARG A 597 -6.28 -26.61 30.22
N ALA A 598 -7.31 -27.35 29.87
CA ALA A 598 -7.34 -28.06 28.59
C ALA A 598 -8.77 -28.24 28.08
N LEU A 599 -8.90 -28.46 26.77
CA LEU A 599 -10.10 -29.06 26.19
C LEU A 599 -9.88 -30.55 26.00
N GLN A 600 -10.77 -31.38 26.53
CA GLN A 600 -10.83 -32.80 26.23
C GLN A 600 -11.89 -33.06 25.15
N LEU A 601 -11.48 -33.83 24.15
CA LEU A 601 -12.33 -34.26 23.05
C LEU A 601 -12.66 -35.74 23.26
N ARG A 602 -13.94 -36.06 23.45
CA ARG A 602 -14.40 -37.44 23.67
C ARG A 602 -14.99 -38.01 22.39
N TYR A 603 -14.61 -39.23 22.03
CA TYR A 603 -15.05 -39.89 20.81
C TYR A 603 -15.78 -41.19 21.09
N GLU A 604 -16.74 -41.51 20.24
CA GLU A 604 -17.34 -42.83 20.11
C GLU A 604 -17.28 -43.23 18.64
N GLN A 605 -16.75 -44.42 18.33
CA GLN A 605 -16.61 -44.91 16.94
C GLN A 605 -15.92 -43.92 15.99
N ARG A 606 -14.95 -43.15 16.52
CA ARG A 606 -14.21 -42.07 15.81
C ARG A 606 -15.00 -40.79 15.53
N HIS A 607 -16.22 -40.66 16.04
CA HIS A 607 -17.00 -39.43 16.02
C HIS A 607 -16.88 -38.68 17.34
N LEU A 608 -16.62 -37.38 17.29
CA LEU A 608 -16.56 -36.52 18.47
C LEU A 608 -17.97 -36.43 19.07
N ILE A 609 -18.14 -36.90 20.30
CA ILE A 609 -19.43 -36.89 21.01
C ILE A 609 -19.53 -35.80 22.06
N ALA A 610 -18.40 -35.25 22.51
CA ALA A 610 -18.40 -34.13 23.45
C ALA A 610 -17.07 -33.37 23.49
N LEU A 611 -17.18 -32.09 23.87
CA LEU A 611 -16.09 -31.20 24.20
C LEU A 611 -16.19 -30.82 25.68
N ASP A 612 -15.17 -31.16 26.46
CA ASP A 612 -15.14 -30.92 27.90
C ASP A 612 -14.01 -29.94 28.25
N TYR A 613 -14.30 -28.94 29.07
CA TYR A 613 -13.32 -28.06 29.68
C TYR A 613 -12.74 -28.73 30.94
N GLN A 614 -11.42 -28.88 30.99
CA GLN A 614 -10.71 -29.54 32.07
C GLN A 614 -9.74 -28.61 32.81
N SER A 615 -9.54 -28.91 34.09
CA SER A 615 -8.55 -28.29 34.96
C SER A 615 -7.54 -29.34 35.45
N PHE A 616 -6.29 -28.93 35.63
CA PHE A 616 -5.25 -29.80 36.18
C PHE A 616 -5.21 -29.71 37.72
N HIS A 617 -5.30 -30.87 38.35
CA HIS A 617 -5.21 -31.10 39.79
C HIS A 617 -4.21 -32.22 40.06
N PRO A 618 -3.11 -31.97 40.78
CA PRO A 618 -2.12 -33.02 41.06
C PRO A 618 -2.76 -34.30 41.63
N ALA A 619 -2.49 -35.43 40.99
CA ALA A 619 -2.98 -36.76 41.36
C ALA A 619 -1.87 -37.82 41.21
N LEU A 620 -2.17 -39.07 41.58
CA LEU A 620 -1.20 -40.17 41.51
C LEU A 620 -0.85 -40.56 40.06
N THR A 621 -1.78 -40.35 39.13
CA THR A 621 -1.58 -40.59 37.70
C THR A 621 -1.92 -39.34 36.89
N LEU A 622 -1.33 -39.21 35.69
CA LEU A 622 -1.60 -38.09 34.78
C LEU A 622 -3.07 -38.03 34.33
N ASP A 623 -3.72 -39.18 34.17
CA ASP A 623 -5.13 -39.23 33.75
C ASP A 623 -6.08 -38.77 34.86
N GLU A 624 -5.82 -39.19 36.11
CA GLU A 624 -6.59 -38.71 37.29
C GLU A 624 -6.31 -37.24 37.62
N ALA A 625 -5.21 -36.68 37.08
CA ALA A 625 -4.82 -35.31 37.32
C ALA A 625 -5.68 -34.30 36.54
N TRP A 626 -6.38 -34.74 35.49
CA TRP A 626 -7.29 -33.86 34.75
C TRP A 626 -8.73 -34.10 35.18
N ARG A 627 -9.41 -33.03 35.59
CA ARG A 627 -10.82 -33.08 35.99
C ARG A 627 -11.66 -32.25 35.03
N THR A 628 -12.76 -32.83 34.57
CA THR A 628 -13.76 -32.10 33.77
C THR A 628 -14.55 -31.17 34.69
N GLU A 629 -14.49 -29.88 34.41
CA GLU A 629 -15.25 -28.84 35.12
C GLU A 629 -16.61 -28.61 34.45
N GLN A 630 -16.63 -28.63 33.11
CA GLN A 630 -17.83 -28.34 32.33
C GLN A 630 -17.78 -29.07 30.99
N THR A 631 -18.91 -29.66 30.57
CA THR A 631 -19.12 -30.06 29.18
C THR A 631 -19.60 -28.83 28.41
N LEU A 632 -18.81 -28.40 27.43
CA LEU A 632 -19.07 -27.21 26.61
C LEU A 632 -20.03 -27.49 25.47
N ALA A 633 -19.89 -28.66 24.84
CA ALA A 633 -20.75 -29.11 23.77
C ALA A 633 -20.87 -30.63 23.75
N THR A 634 -22.01 -31.12 23.28
CA THR A 634 -22.32 -32.53 23.06
C THR A 634 -22.87 -32.73 21.66
N TYR A 635 -22.55 -33.85 21.02
CA TYR A 635 -22.90 -34.13 19.64
C TYR A 635 -23.57 -35.49 19.51
N ARG A 636 -24.64 -35.55 18.71
CA ARG A 636 -25.33 -36.81 18.41
C ARG A 636 -25.45 -37.02 16.91
N TYR A 637 -25.29 -38.28 16.52
CA TYR A 637 -25.28 -38.72 15.12
C TYR A 637 -26.44 -39.67 14.84
N ASP A 638 -26.87 -39.71 13.58
CA ASP A 638 -27.73 -40.78 13.10
C ASP A 638 -26.94 -42.01 12.63
N ALA A 639 -27.64 -43.07 12.22
CA ALA A 639 -27.03 -44.30 11.73
C ALA A 639 -26.23 -44.14 10.42
N ARG A 640 -26.26 -42.96 9.78
CA ARG A 640 -25.48 -42.63 8.57
C ARG A 640 -24.31 -41.69 8.89
N SER A 641 -23.97 -41.51 10.16
CA SER A 641 -22.90 -40.62 10.64
C SER A 641 -23.14 -39.16 10.24
N ARG A 642 -24.40 -38.74 10.17
CA ARG A 642 -24.75 -37.32 10.01
C ARG A 642 -24.99 -36.72 11.39
N LEU A 643 -24.40 -35.56 11.65
CA LEU A 643 -24.66 -34.79 12.86
C LEU A 643 -26.12 -34.34 12.85
N VAL A 644 -26.89 -34.76 13.86
CA VAL A 644 -28.33 -34.44 13.97
C VAL A 644 -28.66 -33.54 15.15
N GLU A 645 -27.74 -33.40 16.11
CA GLU A 645 -27.93 -32.57 17.30
C GLU A 645 -26.58 -32.14 17.85
N ALA A 646 -26.51 -30.89 18.28
CA ALA A 646 -25.40 -30.35 19.04
C ALA A 646 -25.94 -29.40 20.11
N THR A 647 -25.64 -29.67 21.39
CA THR A 647 -26.17 -28.94 22.55
C THR A 647 -25.11 -28.56 23.54
#